data_AF-A0A7J3FB27-F1
#
_entry.id   AF-A0A7J3FB27-F1
#
_cell.length_a   1.000
_cell.length_b   1.000
_cell.length_c   1.000
_cell.angle_alpha   90.00
_cell.angle_beta   90.00
_cell.angle_gamma   90.00
#
_symmetry.space_group_name_H-M   'P 1'
#
loop_
_entity.id
_entity.type
_entity.pdbx_description
1 polymer ?
#
loop_
_entity_poly.entity_id
_entity_poly.type
_entity_poly.pdbx_seq_one_letter_code
_entity_poly.pdbx_strand_id
1 'polypeptide(L)'
;MGCTIRCLHCQNWTICISGDSLILLSDGTLTEISRLFEESAKGELKEIRGSLCAPASLSIFSVNEKAKVTVDLCDGVSKRMTSDLVEMTTWSGRRIVVTPNHLLYTCHNGLIIPVPAEKFREGDFVAAVRFIPEIKVSSEVGDPIPKVLNEGSLLATVSPEICRIIGYLLGDGRLYENERRGTCKIVFTNISRDLVEDYINCFRSVFGLTPKVLRYKGAFRVVAQSIDAFNFLRRVAPQLLAQSELREIPPIIMRSGNSMAASFLRGIFDCKSNVNIKNGEITLYSASEKMLMQLQILLCRYGIISKISRASRERRGYIKKTYKLTIKGENVNRYNLLIGSSSSEKIRKLEKIERLRPSSRENMDVIPNVSDILRDIRSRLRLSQRDMRLSLKGYERLESGNKPFPRSKLEEVISLFEERLRSIEALSHKLTKPDWNLIKYCMKTLNISQRELAEVLNISRSLLRYYMDKDDLDAKKFLDRISMAIKCICSEIISDKMLLENLSKLKILVNADIFWDKIRRVSKLTEKTWVFDLKVQGTNRFIANGFIVHNSQWFESGEIYTPKRLASAVENLRKIGCRNANLVGGEPTPWLEQWLETFKFVNANIPIVWNSNSYYSEETAKLLAGFVDVYLLDFKYGPFECSKKISDAPDYWDVCARNHLYGKKYGELIIRVLVLPNHLECCTKHILEWISKNLGKDVRTNIMFQYRPEWRAYEVPELRRRLTVEEMERAVDLARKAGLTNFIT
;
A
#
# COMPACT_ATOMS: atom_id res chain seq x y z
N MET A 1 -15.28 13.33 2.41
CA MET A 1 -13.83 13.57 2.51
C MET A 1 -13.64 15.05 2.80
N GLY A 2 -13.38 15.41 4.05
CA GLY A 2 -12.76 16.70 4.37
C GLY A 2 -11.25 16.47 4.47
N CYS A 3 -10.43 17.33 3.89
CA CYS A 3 -8.98 17.28 4.09
C CYS A 3 -8.66 18.11 5.33
N THR A 4 -8.04 17.45 6.31
CA THR A 4 -7.52 18.05 7.52
C THR A 4 -6.04 18.35 7.27
N ILE A 5 -5.64 19.61 7.14
CA ILE A 5 -4.22 19.98 7.15
C ILE A 5 -3.79 19.93 8.61
N ARG A 6 -3.18 18.82 9.06
CA ARG A 6 -2.82 18.65 10.47
C ARG A 6 -1.43 19.26 10.73
N CYS A 7 -1.33 20.18 11.70
CA CYS A 7 -0.07 20.48 12.36
C CYS A 7 0.49 19.22 13.04
N LEU A 8 1.81 19.04 12.98
CA LEU A 8 2.59 17.89 13.44
C LEU A 8 2.45 17.52 14.93
N HIS A 9 1.75 18.32 15.73
CA HIS A 9 1.71 18.15 17.19
C HIS A 9 0.92 16.90 17.67
N CYS A 10 0.18 16.23 16.78
CA CYS A 10 -0.63 15.05 17.11
C CYS A 10 -0.29 13.80 16.28
N GLN A 11 0.99 13.57 15.95
CA GLN A 11 1.39 12.33 15.27
C GLN A 11 1.50 11.16 16.25
N ASN A 12 0.83 10.06 15.91
CA ASN A 12 0.77 8.82 16.66
C ASN A 12 2.16 8.17 16.72
N TRP A 13 2.87 8.35 17.84
CA TRP A 13 4.11 7.62 18.22
C TRP A 13 3.85 6.11 18.48
N THR A 14 2.81 5.54 17.86
CA THR A 14 2.28 4.23 18.21
C THR A 14 2.24 3.24 17.05
N ILE A 15 2.74 3.57 15.86
CA ILE A 15 2.71 2.64 14.72
C ILE A 15 4.00 1.82 14.66
N CYS A 16 3.89 0.53 14.95
CA CYS A 16 5.03 -0.39 14.98
C CYS A 16 4.64 -1.78 14.44
N ILE A 17 5.65 -2.58 14.11
CA ILE A 17 5.54 -3.96 13.63
C ILE A 17 6.26 -4.94 14.58
N SER A 18 5.95 -6.23 14.50
CA SER A 18 6.61 -7.25 15.34
C SER A 18 8.08 -7.44 15.01
N GLY A 19 8.88 -7.82 16.01
CA GLY A 19 10.34 -8.01 15.86
C GLY A 19 10.78 -9.11 14.89
N ASP A 20 9.93 -10.08 14.61
CA ASP A 20 10.15 -11.16 13.63
C ASP A 20 9.83 -10.74 12.18
N SER A 21 9.35 -9.52 11.97
CA SER A 21 9.07 -8.99 10.64
C SER A 21 10.35 -8.84 9.82
N LEU A 22 10.37 -9.43 8.62
CA LEU A 22 11.48 -9.40 7.68
C LEU A 22 11.47 -8.11 6.86
N ILE A 23 12.55 -7.34 6.93
CA ILE A 23 12.80 -6.10 6.21
C ILE A 23 13.73 -6.36 5.04
N LEU A 24 13.33 -5.87 3.87
CA LEU A 24 14.14 -5.96 2.66
C LEU A 24 14.96 -4.67 2.46
N LEU A 25 16.28 -4.79 2.63
CA LEU A 25 17.24 -3.73 2.33
C LEU A 25 17.50 -3.64 0.81
N SER A 26 17.96 -2.49 0.35
CA SER A 26 18.22 -2.20 -1.08
C SER A 26 19.37 -3.02 -1.68
N ASP A 27 20.29 -3.52 -0.83
CA ASP A 27 21.36 -4.44 -1.21
C ASP A 27 20.86 -5.90 -1.37
N GLY A 28 19.57 -6.16 -1.13
CA GLY A 28 18.95 -7.48 -1.16
C GLY A 28 18.94 -8.22 0.16
N THR A 29 19.58 -7.70 1.21
CA THR A 29 19.54 -8.32 2.53
C THR A 29 18.10 -8.37 3.05
N LEU A 30 17.67 -9.55 3.50
CA LEU A 30 16.36 -9.76 4.10
C LEU A 30 16.56 -10.25 5.54
N THR A 31 16.28 -9.38 6.51
CA THR A 31 16.60 -9.62 7.93
C THR A 31 15.46 -9.20 8.84
N GLU A 32 15.42 -9.74 10.05
CA GLU A 32 14.42 -9.38 11.06
C GLU A 32 14.66 -7.95 11.55
N ILE A 33 13.58 -7.16 11.71
CA ILE A 33 13.69 -5.77 12.20
C ILE A 33 14.30 -5.69 13.60
N SER A 34 14.08 -6.70 14.44
CA SER A 34 14.71 -6.80 15.76
C SER A 34 16.24 -6.87 15.66
N ARG A 35 16.78 -7.62 14.69
CA ARG A 35 18.23 -7.70 14.46
C ARG A 35 18.80 -6.38 13.95
N LEU A 36 18.08 -5.71 13.03
CA LEU A 36 18.46 -4.37 12.57
C LEU A 36 18.55 -3.37 13.72
N PHE A 37 17.59 -3.45 14.66
CA PHE A 37 17.64 -2.63 15.86
C PHE A 37 18.87 -2.96 16.70
N GLU A 38 19.12 -4.22 17.04
CA GLU A 38 20.27 -4.61 17.87
C GLU A 38 21.62 -4.28 17.22
N GLU A 39 21.71 -4.33 15.89
CA GLU A 39 22.91 -3.90 15.15
C GLU A 39 23.12 -2.38 15.23
N SER A 40 22.06 -1.59 15.06
CA SER A 40 22.13 -0.12 15.11
C SER A 40 22.29 0.41 16.55
N ALA A 41 21.71 -0.29 17.52
CA ALA A 41 21.74 0.04 18.95
C ALA A 41 23.12 -0.16 19.60
N LYS A 42 24.08 -0.77 18.90
CA LYS A 42 25.50 -0.75 19.31
C LYS A 42 26.09 0.66 19.33
N GLY A 43 25.43 1.61 18.66
CA GLY A 43 25.75 3.04 18.71
C GLY A 43 25.05 3.78 19.86
N GLU A 44 24.73 5.06 19.64
CA GLU A 44 24.06 5.91 20.62
C GLU A 44 22.56 5.58 20.73
N LEU A 45 22.08 5.26 21.94
CA LEU A 45 20.66 5.04 22.22
C LEU A 45 20.05 6.27 22.90
N LYS A 46 18.85 6.66 22.44
CA LYS A 46 18.06 7.74 23.04
C LYS A 46 16.69 7.20 23.41
N GLU A 47 16.18 7.57 24.58
CA GLU A 47 14.80 7.28 24.94
C GLU A 47 13.93 8.49 24.59
N ILE A 48 12.92 8.27 23.75
CA ILE A 48 11.99 9.31 23.31
C ILE A 48 10.57 8.80 23.57
N ARG A 49 9.89 9.41 24.54
CA ARG A 49 8.48 9.12 24.88
C ARG A 49 8.19 7.62 25.07
N GLY A 50 9.08 6.91 25.78
CA GLY A 50 8.96 5.47 26.07
C GLY A 50 9.34 4.54 24.91
N SER A 51 9.90 5.07 23.82
CA SER A 51 10.53 4.30 22.75
C SER A 51 12.05 4.43 22.84
N LEU A 52 12.76 3.31 22.70
CA LEU A 52 14.20 3.30 22.55
C LEU A 52 14.55 3.49 21.08
N CYS A 53 15.41 4.45 20.80
CA CYS A 53 15.68 4.98 19.48
C CYS A 53 17.18 4.95 19.22
N ALA A 54 17.59 4.41 18.07
CA ALA A 54 18.98 4.42 17.62
C ALA A 54 19.08 5.04 16.22
N PRO A 55 20.10 5.85 15.93
CA PRO A 55 20.35 6.31 14.57
C PRO A 55 20.72 5.12 13.68
N ALA A 56 20.33 5.20 12.41
CA ALA A 56 20.68 4.21 11.40
C ALA A 56 21.13 4.91 10.12
N SER A 57 21.78 4.18 9.22
CA SER A 57 22.09 4.66 7.87
C SER A 57 21.95 3.50 6.90
N LEU A 58 20.71 3.04 6.75
CA LEU A 58 20.37 1.85 5.96
C LEU A 58 19.66 2.28 4.68
N SER A 59 20.08 1.77 3.53
CA SER A 59 19.34 1.97 2.29
C SER A 59 18.31 0.85 2.13
N ILE A 60 17.03 1.18 2.07
CA ILE A 60 15.93 0.19 2.07
C ILE A 60 15.04 0.32 0.84
N PHE A 61 14.34 -0.77 0.49
CA PHE A 61 13.28 -0.67 -0.51
C PHE A 61 12.00 -0.08 0.08
N SER A 62 11.45 0.90 -0.63
CA SER A 62 10.19 1.56 -0.34
C SER A 62 9.30 1.63 -1.59
N VAL A 63 8.12 2.27 -1.49
CA VAL A 63 7.17 2.46 -2.57
C VAL A 63 6.72 3.92 -2.67
N ASN A 64 6.98 4.55 -3.81
CA ASN A 64 6.61 5.94 -4.06
C ASN A 64 5.11 6.13 -4.39
N GLU A 65 4.70 7.37 -4.64
CA GLU A 65 3.30 7.73 -4.98
C GLU A 65 2.79 7.10 -6.29
N LYS A 66 3.69 6.75 -7.21
CA LYS A 66 3.36 6.04 -8.46
C LYS A 66 3.31 4.52 -8.27
N ALA A 67 3.31 4.06 -7.02
CA ALA A 67 3.31 2.65 -6.66
C ALA A 67 4.51 1.86 -7.23
N LYS A 68 5.65 2.56 -7.41
CA LYS A 68 6.91 1.98 -7.88
C LYS A 68 7.85 1.73 -6.71
N VAL A 69 8.56 0.61 -6.76
CA VAL A 69 9.56 0.31 -5.75
C VAL A 69 10.79 1.19 -5.99
N THR A 70 11.17 1.95 -4.96
CA THR A 70 12.31 2.87 -4.95
C THR A 70 13.24 2.55 -3.78
N VAL A 71 14.40 3.21 -3.72
CA VAL A 71 15.31 3.12 -2.59
C VAL A 71 15.23 4.41 -1.81
N ASP A 72 15.06 4.31 -0.50
CA ASP A 72 15.07 5.43 0.43
C ASP A 72 16.07 5.20 1.56
N LEU A 73 16.49 6.28 2.20
CA LEU A 73 17.34 6.25 3.38
C LEU A 73 16.50 6.02 4.63
N CYS A 74 16.88 5.01 5.41
CA CYS A 74 16.46 4.81 6.77
C CYS A 74 17.51 5.38 7.72
N ASP A 75 17.14 6.45 8.42
CA ASP A 75 18.02 7.23 9.30
C ASP A 75 17.82 6.94 10.80
N GLY A 76 16.89 6.03 11.13
CA GLY A 76 16.64 5.64 12.52
C GLY A 76 15.86 4.34 12.66
N VAL A 77 16.09 3.67 13.77
CA VAL A 77 15.33 2.48 14.19
C VAL A 77 14.85 2.66 15.61
N SER A 78 13.65 2.15 15.90
CA SER A 78 13.04 2.27 17.22
C SER A 78 12.47 0.96 17.71
N LYS A 79 12.41 0.79 19.04
CA LYS A 79 11.68 -0.30 19.70
C LYS A 79 10.92 0.19 20.92
N ARG A 80 9.77 -0.42 21.18
CA ARG A 80 8.95 -0.18 22.39
C ARG A 80 8.15 -1.42 22.77
N MET A 81 7.67 -1.46 24.02
CA MET A 81 6.78 -2.54 24.48
C MET A 81 5.31 -2.17 24.24
N THR A 82 4.54 -3.13 23.75
CA THR A 82 3.08 -3.02 23.67
C THR A 82 2.43 -4.38 23.84
N SER A 83 1.16 -4.41 24.22
CA SER A 83 0.36 -5.62 24.30
C SER A 83 -0.78 -5.64 23.29
N ASP A 84 -1.08 -4.54 22.60
CA ASP A 84 -2.23 -4.47 21.68
C ASP A 84 -1.75 -4.57 20.24
N LEU A 85 -2.05 -5.69 19.58
CA LEU A 85 -1.57 -6.02 18.24
C LEU A 85 -2.67 -6.62 17.37
N VAL A 86 -2.49 -6.46 16.07
CA VAL A 86 -3.31 -7.05 15.01
C VAL A 86 -2.42 -7.92 14.15
N GLU A 87 -2.71 -9.22 14.11
CA GLU A 87 -2.15 -10.16 13.15
C GLU A 87 -3.05 -10.24 11.91
N MET A 88 -2.45 -10.10 10.74
CA MET A 88 -3.11 -10.23 9.45
C MET A 88 -2.44 -11.31 8.62
N THR A 89 -3.23 -12.21 8.05
CA THR A 89 -2.78 -13.22 7.09
C THR A 89 -3.53 -13.09 5.78
N THR A 90 -2.83 -13.19 4.65
CA THR A 90 -3.40 -12.99 3.31
C THR A 90 -3.57 -14.30 2.53
N TRP A 91 -4.18 -14.19 1.34
CA TRP A 91 -4.39 -15.31 0.42
C TRP A 91 -3.10 -15.84 -0.19
N SER A 92 -2.08 -15.00 -0.40
CA SER A 92 -0.75 -15.46 -0.79
C SER A 92 0.01 -16.15 0.35
N GLY A 93 -0.55 -16.18 1.57
CA GLY A 93 0.11 -16.71 2.76
C GLY A 93 1.10 -15.76 3.41
N ARG A 94 1.12 -14.48 3.02
CA ARG A 94 1.89 -13.47 3.75
C ARG A 94 1.24 -13.20 5.10
N ARG A 95 2.07 -12.85 6.07
CA ARG A 95 1.65 -12.55 7.44
C ARG A 95 2.38 -11.32 7.97
N ILE A 96 1.65 -10.46 8.67
CA ILE A 96 2.24 -9.33 9.39
C ILE A 96 1.53 -9.16 10.73
N VAL A 97 2.29 -8.75 11.74
CA VAL A 97 1.77 -8.41 13.07
C VAL A 97 2.16 -6.96 13.35
N VAL A 98 1.17 -6.11 13.59
CA VAL A 98 1.33 -4.67 13.73
C VAL A 98 0.47 -4.11 14.85
N THR A 99 0.75 -2.91 15.32
CA THR A 99 -0.13 -2.18 16.23
C THR A 99 -1.46 -1.79 15.55
N PRO A 100 -2.60 -1.71 16.25
CA PRO A 100 -3.92 -1.36 15.67
C PRO A 100 -3.94 -0.13 14.76
N ASN A 101 -3.23 0.93 15.16
CA ASN A 101 -3.16 2.20 14.43
C ASN A 101 -2.18 2.19 13.25
N HIS A 102 -1.42 1.09 13.04
CA HIS A 102 -0.41 1.01 11.99
C HIS A 102 -1.07 1.12 10.61
N LEU A 103 -0.58 2.03 9.77
CA LEU A 103 -1.19 2.28 8.47
C LEU A 103 -0.67 1.26 7.45
N LEU A 104 -1.61 0.51 6.88
CA LEU A 104 -1.41 -0.34 5.71
C LEU A 104 -2.18 0.24 4.53
N TYR A 105 -1.82 -0.13 3.31
CA TYR A 105 -2.40 0.50 2.11
C TYR A 105 -3.45 -0.40 1.44
N THR A 106 -4.54 0.20 0.96
CA THR A 106 -5.55 -0.45 0.12
C THR A 106 -5.87 0.42 -1.10
N CYS A 107 -6.69 -0.09 -2.02
CA CYS A 107 -7.14 0.64 -3.20
C CYS A 107 -8.63 0.95 -3.11
N HIS A 108 -9.00 2.20 -3.38
CA HIS A 108 -10.38 2.63 -3.51
C HIS A 108 -10.52 3.63 -4.67
N ASN A 109 -11.33 3.30 -5.67
CA ASN A 109 -11.61 4.14 -6.84
C ASN A 109 -10.36 4.71 -7.52
N GLY A 110 -9.39 3.84 -7.79
CA GLY A 110 -8.15 4.24 -8.47
C GLY A 110 -7.07 4.80 -7.54
N LEU A 111 -7.37 5.04 -6.27
CA LEU A 111 -6.45 5.66 -5.32
C LEU A 111 -5.90 4.65 -4.32
N ILE A 112 -4.60 4.75 -4.05
CA ILE A 112 -3.91 4.01 -2.99
C ILE A 112 -4.04 4.83 -1.70
N ILE A 113 -4.74 4.30 -0.71
CA ILE A 113 -5.06 5.02 0.52
C ILE A 113 -4.51 4.29 1.76
N PRO A 114 -3.99 5.01 2.75
CA PRO A 114 -3.59 4.43 4.03
C PRO A 114 -4.82 4.16 4.91
N VAL A 115 -4.84 3.02 5.56
CA VAL A 115 -5.91 2.56 6.46
C VAL A 115 -5.27 1.93 7.70
N PRO A 116 -5.70 2.28 8.93
CA PRO A 116 -5.26 1.61 10.15
C PRO A 116 -5.53 0.10 10.11
N ALA A 117 -4.58 -0.70 10.60
CA ALA A 117 -4.64 -2.16 10.62
C ALA A 117 -5.92 -2.70 11.26
N GLU A 118 -6.42 -2.07 12.33
CA GLU A 118 -7.65 -2.46 13.02
C GLU A 118 -8.94 -2.31 12.19
N LYS A 119 -8.91 -1.51 11.12
CA LYS A 119 -10.07 -1.28 10.26
C LYS A 119 -10.22 -2.33 9.17
N PHE A 120 -9.17 -3.09 8.89
CA PHE A 120 -9.22 -4.17 7.90
C PHE A 120 -10.05 -5.34 8.42
N ARG A 121 -10.82 -5.95 7.51
CA ARG A 121 -11.65 -7.11 7.75
C ARG A 121 -11.28 -8.24 6.80
N GLU A 122 -11.74 -9.45 7.11
CA GLU A 122 -11.60 -10.58 6.19
C GLU A 122 -12.30 -10.26 4.86
N GLY A 123 -11.59 -10.51 3.76
CA GLY A 123 -12.08 -10.23 2.42
C GLY A 123 -11.63 -8.88 1.83
N ASP A 124 -11.15 -7.94 2.66
CA ASP A 124 -10.52 -6.71 2.19
C ASP A 124 -9.20 -7.00 1.46
N PHE A 125 -8.68 -6.00 0.77
CA PHE A 125 -7.41 -6.09 0.04
C PHE A 125 -6.35 -5.19 0.65
N VAL A 126 -5.13 -5.70 0.79
CA VAL A 126 -3.98 -4.97 1.31
C VAL A 126 -2.83 -5.00 0.30
N ALA A 127 -2.08 -3.91 0.21
CA ALA A 127 -0.94 -3.79 -0.69
C ALA A 127 0.20 -4.71 -0.26
N ALA A 128 0.70 -5.50 -1.21
CA ALA A 128 1.88 -6.31 -1.06
C ALA A 128 2.80 -6.16 -2.28
N VAL A 129 4.10 -6.39 -2.09
CA VAL A 129 5.10 -6.28 -3.16
C VAL A 129 4.84 -7.34 -4.25
N ARG A 130 4.82 -6.88 -5.50
CA ARG A 130 4.66 -7.70 -6.71
C ARG A 130 5.98 -7.83 -7.46
N PHE A 131 6.73 -6.74 -7.55
CA PHE A 131 7.99 -6.66 -8.26
C PHE A 131 9.05 -6.00 -7.40
N ILE A 132 10.27 -6.56 -7.41
CA ILE A 132 11.44 -5.98 -6.73
C ILE A 132 12.50 -5.70 -7.81
N PRO A 133 12.98 -4.45 -7.94
CA PRO A 133 14.04 -4.12 -8.89
C PRO A 133 15.29 -4.96 -8.71
N GLU A 134 16.08 -5.10 -9.77
CA GLU A 134 17.36 -5.79 -9.67
C GLU A 134 18.30 -5.06 -8.71
N ILE A 135 18.93 -5.85 -7.84
CA ILE A 135 19.96 -5.37 -6.93
C ILE A 135 21.18 -5.03 -7.78
N LYS A 136 21.47 -3.73 -7.88
CA LYS A 136 22.71 -3.25 -8.47
C LYS A 136 23.82 -3.51 -7.46
N VAL A 137 24.58 -4.57 -7.70
CA VAL A 137 25.79 -4.84 -6.93
C VAL A 137 26.74 -3.67 -7.20
N SER A 138 26.91 -2.77 -6.23
CA SER A 138 28.08 -1.90 -6.27
C SER A 138 29.28 -2.83 -6.22
N SER A 139 30.23 -2.63 -7.12
CA SER A 139 31.53 -3.32 -7.18
C SER A 139 32.39 -3.16 -5.91
N GLU A 140 31.81 -2.69 -4.80
CA GLU A 140 32.43 -2.30 -3.55
C GLU A 140 31.70 -2.84 -2.31
N VAL A 141 31.11 -4.05 -2.37
CA VAL A 141 30.93 -4.83 -1.13
C VAL A 141 32.23 -5.56 -0.87
N GLY A 142 33.17 -4.82 -0.28
CA GLY A 142 34.32 -5.40 0.40
C GLY A 142 33.84 -6.24 1.58
N ASP A 143 33.89 -7.56 1.40
CA ASP A 143 34.75 -8.33 2.29
C ASP A 143 35.94 -8.76 1.43
N PRO A 144 37.20 -8.54 1.85
CA PRO A 144 38.32 -9.21 1.24
C PRO A 144 38.07 -10.70 1.46
N ILE A 145 37.72 -11.44 0.40
CA ILE A 145 38.12 -12.86 0.36
C ILE A 145 39.63 -12.79 0.57
N PRO A 146 40.19 -13.33 1.67
CA PRO A 146 41.60 -13.13 1.97
C PRO A 146 42.44 -13.50 0.75
N LYS A 147 43.15 -12.51 0.20
CA LYS A 147 44.34 -12.77 -0.60
C LYS A 147 45.36 -13.36 0.36
N VAL A 148 46.00 -14.45 -0.08
CA VAL A 148 47.02 -15.30 0.58
C VAL A 148 46.35 -16.49 1.28
N LEU A 149 46.53 -17.73 0.79
CA LEU A 149 47.78 -18.49 0.88
C LEU A 149 48.01 -19.39 -0.35
N ASN A 150 49.19 -19.20 -0.96
CA ASN A 150 49.98 -20.09 -1.81
C ASN A 150 49.38 -20.62 -3.14
N GLU A 151 50.29 -20.75 -4.11
CA GLU A 151 50.10 -21.23 -5.47
C GLU A 151 49.03 -22.34 -5.58
N GLY A 152 47.89 -22.03 -6.20
CA GLY A 152 46.82 -23.01 -6.49
C GLY A 152 45.41 -22.71 -5.94
N SER A 153 45.13 -21.53 -5.38
CA SER A 153 43.84 -21.24 -4.71
C SER A 153 42.74 -20.65 -5.61
N LEU A 154 41.57 -21.30 -5.60
CA LEU A 154 40.31 -20.93 -6.24
C LEU A 154 39.77 -19.52 -5.87
N LEU A 155 39.85 -18.58 -6.82
CA LEU A 155 39.11 -17.30 -6.82
C LEU A 155 37.67 -17.54 -7.29
N ALA A 156 36.77 -17.98 -6.42
CA ALA A 156 35.34 -18.07 -6.77
C ALA A 156 34.64 -16.75 -6.43
N THR A 157 34.60 -15.83 -7.39
CA THR A 157 33.56 -14.80 -7.49
C THR A 157 32.18 -15.46 -7.51
N VAL A 158 31.14 -14.83 -6.95
CA VAL A 158 29.77 -15.38 -6.99
C VAL A 158 29.36 -15.61 -8.46
N SER A 159 29.23 -16.87 -8.86
CA SER A 159 28.90 -17.29 -10.21
C SER A 159 27.53 -18.00 -10.27
N PRO A 160 26.91 -18.08 -11.45
CA PRO A 160 25.71 -18.90 -11.67
C PRO A 160 25.84 -20.34 -11.15
N GLU A 161 27.01 -20.96 -11.36
CA GLU A 161 27.29 -22.35 -11.01
C GLU A 161 27.34 -22.56 -9.49
N ILE A 162 28.01 -21.69 -8.73
CA ILE A 162 28.03 -21.81 -7.26
C ILE A 162 26.63 -21.56 -6.67
N CYS A 163 25.87 -20.61 -7.22
CA CYS A 163 24.49 -20.38 -6.82
C CYS A 163 23.61 -21.61 -7.08
N ARG A 164 23.81 -22.28 -8.22
CA ARG A 164 23.12 -23.52 -8.59
C ARG A 164 23.53 -24.70 -7.69
N ILE A 165 24.81 -24.83 -7.33
CA ILE A 165 25.30 -25.81 -6.34
C ILE A 165 24.61 -25.58 -4.99
N ILE A 166 24.57 -24.34 -4.50
CA ILE A 166 23.90 -24.00 -3.24
C ILE A 166 22.41 -24.38 -3.30
N GLY A 167 21.73 -24.11 -4.43
CA GLY A 167 20.36 -24.53 -4.66
C GLY A 167 20.16 -26.05 -4.58
N TYR A 168 21.02 -26.82 -5.24
CA TYR A 168 21.02 -28.29 -5.17
C TYR A 168 21.28 -28.81 -3.76
N LEU A 169 22.19 -28.17 -3.01
CA LEU A 169 22.55 -28.59 -1.66
C LEU A 169 21.46 -28.26 -0.63
N LEU A 170 20.81 -27.09 -0.72
CA LEU A 170 19.63 -26.78 0.09
C LEU A 170 18.44 -27.68 -0.26
N GLY A 171 18.35 -28.10 -1.51
CA GLY A 171 17.43 -29.11 -1.99
C GLY A 171 17.73 -30.49 -1.39
N ASP A 172 18.53 -31.27 -2.08
CA ASP A 172 18.76 -32.70 -1.77
C ASP A 172 20.20 -33.01 -1.33
N GLY A 173 20.96 -31.98 -0.93
CA GLY A 173 22.32 -32.15 -0.43
C GLY A 173 22.46 -32.15 1.09
N ARG A 174 23.66 -32.57 1.51
CA ARG A 174 24.11 -32.63 2.90
C ARG A 174 25.61 -32.39 2.98
N LEU A 175 26.01 -31.59 3.96
CA LEU A 175 27.39 -31.41 4.36
C LEU A 175 27.64 -32.29 5.59
N TYR A 176 28.71 -33.08 5.54
CA TYR A 176 29.12 -33.95 6.64
C TYR A 176 30.53 -33.55 7.09
N GLU A 177 30.66 -33.24 8.37
CA GLU A 177 31.94 -33.00 9.03
C GLU A 177 32.14 -34.10 10.07
N ASN A 178 33.32 -34.71 10.07
CA ASN A 178 33.75 -35.63 11.11
C ASN A 178 35.02 -35.09 11.74
N GLU A 179 34.84 -34.35 12.84
CA GLU A 179 35.92 -33.68 13.58
C GLU A 179 36.99 -34.67 14.05
N ARG A 180 36.59 -35.88 14.50
CA ARG A 180 37.53 -36.90 15.01
C ARG A 180 38.47 -37.46 13.95
N ARG A 181 38.05 -37.48 12.68
CA ARG A 181 38.84 -38.03 11.56
C ARG A 181 39.38 -36.95 10.62
N GLY A 182 39.06 -35.68 10.86
CA GLY A 182 39.40 -34.57 9.97
C GLY A 182 38.82 -34.71 8.55
N THR A 183 37.71 -35.45 8.37
CA THR A 183 37.14 -35.69 7.03
C THR A 183 35.87 -34.89 6.81
N CYS A 184 35.82 -34.17 5.70
CA CYS A 184 34.64 -33.45 5.22
C CYS A 184 34.08 -34.11 3.96
N LYS A 185 32.74 -34.20 3.85
CA LYS A 185 32.06 -34.72 2.65
C LYS A 185 30.92 -33.80 2.25
N ILE A 186 30.90 -33.44 0.98
CA ILE A 186 29.77 -32.76 0.34
C ILE A 186 29.01 -33.82 -0.46
N VAL A 187 27.74 -33.99 -0.13
CA VAL A 187 26.91 -35.06 -0.69
C VAL A 187 25.69 -34.46 -1.36
N PHE A 188 25.44 -34.84 -2.60
CA PHE A 188 24.19 -34.59 -3.32
C PHE A 188 23.57 -35.92 -3.74
N THR A 189 22.28 -36.14 -3.52
CA THR A 189 21.62 -37.40 -3.89
C THR A 189 20.36 -37.12 -4.67
N ASN A 190 20.25 -37.65 -5.90
CA ASN A 190 19.09 -37.45 -6.74
C ASN A 190 18.82 -38.65 -7.67
N ILE A 191 17.58 -38.83 -8.10
CA ILE A 191 17.18 -39.89 -9.03
C ILE A 191 17.39 -39.48 -10.49
N SER A 192 17.36 -38.18 -10.79
CA SER A 192 17.52 -37.65 -12.15
C SER A 192 19.00 -37.63 -12.53
N ARG A 193 19.32 -38.30 -13.64
CA ARG A 193 20.68 -38.30 -14.19
C ARG A 193 21.08 -36.92 -14.73
N ASP A 194 20.17 -36.20 -15.36
CA ASP A 194 20.38 -34.82 -15.85
C ASP A 194 20.87 -33.91 -14.71
N LEU A 195 20.21 -33.96 -13.55
CA LEU A 195 20.59 -33.14 -12.40
C LEU A 195 21.93 -33.57 -11.77
N VAL A 196 22.24 -34.86 -11.80
CA VAL A 196 23.53 -35.39 -11.34
C VAL A 196 24.67 -34.90 -12.23
N GLU A 197 24.48 -34.96 -13.55
CA GLU A 197 25.45 -34.47 -14.53
C GLU A 197 25.63 -32.95 -14.43
N ASP A 198 24.54 -32.19 -14.34
CA ASP A 198 24.59 -30.74 -14.17
C ASP A 198 25.29 -30.33 -12.86
N TYR A 199 25.01 -31.03 -11.75
CA TYR A 199 25.71 -30.81 -10.48
C TYR A 199 27.22 -31.08 -10.59
N ILE A 200 27.63 -32.18 -11.24
CA ILE A 200 29.05 -32.51 -11.46
C ILE A 200 29.74 -31.45 -12.31
N ASN A 201 29.08 -30.99 -13.38
CA ASN A 201 29.60 -29.95 -14.25
C ASN A 201 29.78 -28.62 -13.50
N CYS A 202 28.79 -28.23 -12.68
CA CYS A 202 28.94 -27.06 -11.80
C CYS A 202 30.11 -27.25 -10.84
N PHE A 203 30.22 -28.41 -10.20
CA PHE A 203 31.27 -28.67 -9.22
C PHE A 203 32.67 -28.65 -9.84
N ARG A 204 32.80 -29.18 -11.07
CA ARG A 204 34.03 -29.11 -11.85
C ARG A 204 34.37 -27.68 -12.25
N SER A 205 33.39 -26.91 -12.72
CA SER A 205 33.57 -25.51 -13.10
C SER A 205 34.01 -24.66 -11.91
N VAL A 206 33.33 -24.79 -10.77
CA VAL A 206 33.57 -23.96 -9.60
C VAL A 206 34.81 -24.38 -8.83
N PHE A 207 35.08 -25.68 -8.66
CA PHE A 207 36.13 -26.17 -7.76
C PHE A 207 37.28 -26.88 -8.48
N GLY A 208 37.21 -27.09 -9.79
CA GLY A 208 38.19 -27.92 -10.52
C GLY A 208 38.14 -29.41 -10.14
N LEU A 209 37.12 -29.84 -9.39
CA LEU A 209 37.00 -31.19 -8.84
C LEU A 209 35.90 -31.97 -9.55
N THR A 210 36.14 -33.26 -9.81
CA THR A 210 35.09 -34.17 -10.30
C THR A 210 34.63 -35.08 -9.16
N PRO A 211 33.41 -34.88 -8.61
CA PRO A 211 32.90 -35.73 -7.54
C PRO A 211 32.70 -37.19 -7.96
N LYS A 212 32.78 -38.12 -7.00
CA LYS A 212 32.50 -39.55 -7.24
C LYS A 212 31.00 -39.80 -7.26
N VAL A 213 30.52 -40.58 -8.24
CA VAL A 213 29.10 -40.98 -8.34
C VAL A 213 28.95 -42.43 -7.88
N LEU A 214 28.04 -42.65 -6.93
CA LEU A 214 27.75 -43.97 -6.36
C LEU A 214 26.27 -44.29 -6.54
N ARG A 215 25.92 -45.56 -6.73
CA ARG A 215 24.52 -46.01 -6.62
C ARG A 215 24.12 -46.10 -5.15
N TYR A 216 22.99 -45.52 -4.78
CA TYR A 216 22.51 -45.52 -3.39
C TYR A 216 20.98 -45.58 -3.35
N LYS A 217 20.42 -46.70 -2.89
CA LYS A 217 18.97 -46.89 -2.65
C LYS A 217 18.09 -46.44 -3.84
N GLY A 218 18.42 -46.87 -5.05
CA GLY A 218 17.67 -46.52 -6.28
C GLY A 218 17.95 -45.12 -6.82
N ALA A 219 18.83 -44.34 -6.20
CA ALA A 219 19.26 -43.01 -6.65
C ALA A 219 20.76 -42.99 -6.95
N PHE A 220 21.23 -41.85 -7.45
CA PHE A 220 22.65 -41.54 -7.61
C PHE A 220 23.09 -40.64 -6.47
N ARG A 221 24.19 -41.00 -5.81
CA ARG A 221 24.81 -40.26 -4.73
C ARG A 221 26.16 -39.73 -5.19
N VAL A 222 26.22 -38.42 -5.36
CA VAL A 222 27.43 -37.69 -5.72
C VAL A 222 28.15 -37.27 -4.45
N VAL A 223 29.43 -37.62 -4.33
CA VAL A 223 30.25 -37.38 -3.14
C VAL A 223 31.55 -36.68 -3.54
N ALA A 224 31.73 -35.47 -3.02
CA ALA A 224 33.01 -34.76 -3.08
C ALA A 224 33.67 -34.79 -1.69
N GLN A 225 34.95 -35.15 -1.66
CA GLN A 225 35.79 -35.16 -0.46
C GLN A 225 36.89 -34.11 -0.68
N SER A 226 36.63 -32.89 -0.21
CA SER A 226 37.58 -31.78 -0.28
C SER A 226 37.31 -30.87 0.91
N ILE A 227 38.34 -30.64 1.72
CA ILE A 227 38.30 -29.74 2.87
C ILE A 227 38.12 -28.30 2.37
N ASP A 228 38.80 -27.92 1.28
CA ASP A 228 38.73 -26.57 0.71
C ASP A 228 37.33 -26.24 0.20
N ALA A 229 36.73 -27.12 -0.61
CA ALA A 229 35.37 -26.92 -1.11
C ALA A 229 34.35 -26.90 0.03
N PHE A 230 34.54 -27.72 1.06
CA PHE A 230 33.66 -27.75 2.23
C PHE A 230 33.76 -26.45 3.04
N ASN A 231 34.98 -26.01 3.37
CA ASN A 231 35.24 -24.79 4.12
C ASN A 231 34.78 -23.55 3.35
N PHE A 232 34.95 -23.54 2.03
CA PHE A 232 34.40 -22.51 1.16
C PHE A 232 32.87 -22.44 1.31
N LEU A 233 32.16 -23.55 1.13
CA LEU A 233 30.69 -23.61 1.27
C LEU A 233 30.24 -23.25 2.68
N ARG A 234 30.95 -23.69 3.72
CA ARG A 234 30.67 -23.34 5.13
C ARG A 234 30.77 -21.83 5.36
N ARG A 235 31.74 -21.17 4.73
CA ARG A 235 31.95 -19.72 4.85
C ARG A 235 30.90 -18.92 4.08
N VAL A 236 30.60 -19.29 2.83
CA VAL A 236 29.69 -18.50 1.98
C VAL A 236 28.21 -18.82 2.18
N ALA A 237 27.90 -20.03 2.62
CA ALA A 237 26.55 -20.54 2.82
C ALA A 237 26.46 -21.43 4.07
N PRO A 238 26.76 -20.91 5.28
CA PRO A 238 26.68 -21.67 6.53
C PRO A 238 25.29 -22.27 6.78
N GLN A 239 24.24 -21.69 6.20
CA GLN A 239 22.85 -22.17 6.26
C GLN A 239 22.69 -23.60 5.71
N LEU A 240 23.65 -24.11 4.91
CA LEU A 240 23.66 -25.48 4.44
C LEU A 240 23.82 -26.53 5.57
N LEU A 241 24.42 -26.13 6.70
CA LEU A 241 24.62 -26.96 7.89
C LEU A 241 23.38 -26.99 8.80
N ALA A 242 22.42 -26.08 8.60
CA ALA A 242 21.23 -25.99 9.44
C ALA A 242 20.28 -27.18 9.25
N GLN A 243 19.55 -27.49 10.33
CA GLN A 243 18.43 -28.44 10.30
C GLN A 243 17.34 -27.96 9.34
N SER A 244 16.56 -28.88 8.77
CA SER A 244 15.62 -28.58 7.67
C SER A 244 14.55 -27.55 8.03
N GLU A 245 14.16 -27.48 9.30
CA GLU A 245 13.18 -26.56 9.87
C GLU A 245 13.74 -25.14 10.02
N LEU A 246 15.05 -25.02 10.19
CA LEU A 246 15.77 -23.76 10.45
C LEU A 246 16.58 -23.29 9.23
N ARG A 247 16.51 -24.00 8.10
CA ARG A 247 17.19 -23.60 6.87
C ARG A 247 16.66 -22.24 6.40
N GLU A 248 17.58 -21.42 5.91
CA GLU A 248 17.33 -20.12 5.31
C GLU A 248 18.11 -20.03 3.99
N ILE A 249 17.70 -19.13 3.10
CA ILE A 249 18.47 -18.78 1.91
C ILE A 249 19.72 -18.02 2.38
N PRO A 250 20.93 -18.43 1.94
CA PRO A 250 22.16 -17.71 2.27
C PRO A 250 22.11 -16.24 1.84
N PRO A 251 22.57 -15.28 2.68
CA PRO A 251 22.56 -13.85 2.35
C PRO A 251 23.25 -13.54 1.02
N ILE A 252 24.31 -14.28 0.66
CA ILE A 252 25.02 -14.14 -0.61
C ILE A 252 24.11 -14.33 -1.83
N ILE A 253 23.08 -15.17 -1.72
CA ILE A 253 22.08 -15.37 -2.79
C ILE A 253 21.09 -14.21 -2.80
N MET A 254 20.60 -13.80 -1.62
CA MET A 254 19.63 -12.71 -1.51
C MET A 254 20.19 -11.40 -2.08
N ARG A 255 21.48 -11.12 -1.86
CA ARG A 255 22.20 -9.95 -2.38
C ARG A 255 22.69 -10.07 -3.83
N SER A 256 22.63 -11.26 -4.43
CA SER A 256 23.17 -11.48 -5.78
C SER A 256 22.29 -10.85 -6.87
N GLY A 257 22.86 -10.55 -8.04
CA GLY A 257 22.11 -10.12 -9.24
C GLY A 257 21.14 -11.19 -9.76
N ASN A 258 20.28 -10.83 -10.73
CA ASN A 258 19.17 -11.70 -11.17
C ASN A 258 19.67 -13.00 -11.83
N SER A 259 20.77 -12.97 -12.58
CA SER A 259 21.31 -14.20 -13.21
C SER A 259 21.76 -15.25 -12.18
N MET A 260 22.43 -14.81 -11.11
CA MET A 260 22.87 -15.65 -9.99
C MET A 260 21.68 -16.19 -9.20
N ALA A 261 20.75 -15.30 -8.82
CA ALA A 261 19.55 -15.69 -8.10
C ALA A 261 18.66 -16.66 -8.90
N ALA A 262 18.56 -16.50 -10.23
CA ALA A 262 17.83 -17.42 -11.10
C ALA A 262 18.48 -18.80 -11.13
N SER A 263 19.81 -18.86 -11.17
CA SER A 263 20.56 -20.12 -11.13
C SER A 263 20.38 -20.87 -9.80
N PHE A 264 20.34 -20.14 -8.69
CA PHE A 264 19.96 -20.70 -7.39
C PHE A 264 18.52 -21.23 -7.39
N LEU A 265 17.56 -20.43 -7.86
CA LEU A 265 16.14 -20.80 -7.94
C LEU A 265 15.96 -22.07 -8.81
N ARG A 266 16.64 -22.16 -9.95
CA ARG A 266 16.65 -23.36 -10.80
C ARG A 266 17.08 -24.59 -10.01
N GLY A 267 18.22 -24.52 -9.32
CA GLY A 267 18.76 -25.64 -8.54
C GLY A 267 17.82 -26.12 -7.43
N ILE A 268 17.27 -25.21 -6.62
CA ILE A 268 16.38 -25.61 -5.51
C ILE A 268 15.02 -26.13 -6.00
N PHE A 269 14.45 -25.53 -7.06
CA PHE A 269 13.21 -26.01 -7.65
C PHE A 269 13.40 -27.35 -8.37
N ASP A 270 14.55 -27.61 -8.98
CA ASP A 270 14.85 -28.90 -9.59
C ASP A 270 14.88 -30.04 -8.57
N CYS A 271 15.33 -29.77 -7.34
CA CYS A 271 15.28 -30.74 -6.25
C CYS A 271 13.88 -30.87 -5.63
N LYS A 272 13.29 -29.75 -5.21
CA LYS A 272 12.16 -29.76 -4.28
C LYS A 272 10.79 -29.59 -4.93
N SER A 273 10.74 -29.16 -6.19
CA SER A 273 9.47 -28.87 -6.84
C SER A 273 8.88 -30.05 -7.60
N ASN A 274 7.55 -30.05 -7.71
CA ASN A 274 6.78 -30.87 -8.64
C ASN A 274 5.98 -29.95 -9.58
N VAL A 275 5.99 -30.29 -10.87
CA VAL A 275 5.24 -29.60 -11.92
C VAL A 275 3.99 -30.42 -12.23
N ASN A 276 2.81 -29.85 -11.99
CA ASN A 276 1.52 -30.49 -12.26
C ASN A 276 0.88 -29.87 -13.51
N ILE A 277 0.83 -30.66 -14.59
CA ILE A 277 0.28 -30.23 -15.88
C ILE A 277 -1.22 -29.93 -15.78
N LYS A 278 -2.00 -30.79 -15.11
CA LYS A 278 -3.47 -30.68 -15.03
C LYS A 278 -3.89 -29.36 -14.39
N ASN A 279 -3.20 -28.98 -13.32
CA ASN A 279 -3.51 -27.77 -12.56
C ASN A 279 -2.72 -26.53 -13.05
N GLY A 280 -1.76 -26.70 -13.96
CA GLY A 280 -0.86 -25.62 -14.38
C GLY A 280 -0.10 -25.01 -13.21
N GLU A 281 0.46 -25.82 -12.32
CA GLU A 281 1.11 -25.34 -11.09
C GLU A 281 2.51 -25.95 -10.86
N ILE A 282 3.41 -25.14 -10.30
CA ILE A 282 4.69 -25.59 -9.74
C ILE A 282 4.55 -25.55 -8.21
N THR A 283 4.92 -26.62 -7.54
CA THR A 283 4.76 -26.75 -6.07
C THR A 283 6.03 -27.18 -5.40
N LEU A 284 6.45 -26.49 -4.34
CA LEU A 284 7.65 -26.78 -3.57
C LEU A 284 7.28 -26.95 -2.10
N TYR A 285 7.81 -27.99 -1.45
CA TYR A 285 7.56 -28.28 -0.03
C TYR A 285 8.81 -28.05 0.82
N SER A 286 8.63 -27.42 1.98
CA SER A 286 9.71 -27.17 2.95
C SER A 286 9.20 -27.32 4.39
N ALA A 287 10.10 -27.68 5.32
CA ALA A 287 9.82 -27.61 6.75
C ALA A 287 10.06 -26.19 7.32
N SER A 288 10.95 -25.41 6.70
CA SER A 288 11.20 -24.00 7.04
C SER A 288 10.22 -23.09 6.31
N GLU A 289 9.38 -22.39 7.07
CA GLU A 289 8.48 -21.33 6.58
C GLU A 289 9.28 -20.11 6.11
N LYS A 290 10.30 -19.72 6.90
CA LYS A 290 11.18 -18.59 6.61
C LYS A 290 11.88 -18.73 5.26
N MET A 291 12.38 -19.93 4.93
CA MET A 291 12.96 -20.18 3.60
C MET A 291 11.93 -20.01 2.47
N LEU A 292 10.67 -20.42 2.68
CA LEU A 292 9.63 -20.20 1.67
C LEU A 292 9.25 -18.73 1.54
N MET A 293 9.25 -17.96 2.63
CA MET A 293 9.06 -16.51 2.59
C MET A 293 10.21 -15.83 1.82
N GLN A 294 11.46 -16.23 2.08
CA GLN A 294 12.63 -15.74 1.34
C GLN A 294 12.53 -16.12 -0.16
N LEU A 295 12.10 -17.34 -0.49
CA LEU A 295 11.84 -17.74 -1.89
C LEU A 295 10.71 -16.90 -2.51
N GLN A 296 9.63 -16.63 -1.77
CA GLN A 296 8.51 -15.81 -2.24
C GLN A 296 8.97 -14.37 -2.56
N ILE A 297 9.83 -13.78 -1.73
CA ILE A 297 10.45 -12.47 -1.99
C ILE A 297 11.41 -12.54 -3.18
N LEU A 298 12.28 -13.56 -3.26
CA LEU A 298 13.23 -13.71 -4.37
C LEU A 298 12.52 -13.88 -5.73
N LEU A 299 11.38 -14.58 -5.76
CA LEU A 299 10.52 -14.72 -6.94
C LEU A 299 9.89 -13.39 -7.39
N CYS A 300 9.65 -12.45 -6.48
CA CYS A 300 9.14 -11.12 -6.83
C CYS A 300 10.14 -10.33 -7.70
N ARG A 301 11.44 -10.63 -7.67
CA ARG A 301 12.44 -10.02 -8.59
C ARG A 301 12.19 -10.34 -10.06
N TYR A 302 11.45 -11.40 -10.33
CA TYR A 302 11.08 -11.86 -11.67
C TYR A 302 9.59 -11.59 -11.96
N GLY A 303 8.91 -10.80 -11.12
CA GLY A 303 7.48 -10.57 -11.21
C GLY A 303 6.63 -11.83 -11.02
N ILE A 304 7.16 -12.83 -10.29
CA ILE A 304 6.48 -14.10 -10.02
C ILE A 304 5.80 -14.03 -8.66
N ILE A 305 4.47 -13.95 -8.66
CA ILE A 305 3.66 -14.03 -7.44
C ILE A 305 3.44 -15.51 -7.10
N SER A 306 3.77 -15.89 -5.87
CA SER A 306 3.57 -17.24 -5.35
C SER A 306 2.75 -17.25 -4.07
N LYS A 307 2.15 -18.41 -3.75
CA LYS A 307 1.32 -18.63 -2.56
C LYS A 307 1.98 -19.61 -1.61
N ILE A 308 2.06 -19.26 -0.33
CA ILE A 308 2.47 -20.15 0.75
C ILE A 308 1.23 -20.64 1.48
N SER A 309 1.16 -21.94 1.74
CA SER A 309 0.08 -22.56 2.53
C SER A 309 0.65 -23.61 3.46
N ARG A 310 0.05 -23.74 4.65
CA ARG A 310 0.34 -24.85 5.58
C ARG A 310 -0.07 -26.18 4.94
N ALA A 311 0.75 -27.21 5.11
CA ALA A 311 0.52 -28.56 4.62
C ALA A 311 0.95 -29.59 5.67
N SER A 312 0.29 -30.72 5.71
CA SER A 312 0.71 -31.88 6.49
C SER A 312 1.23 -32.96 5.53
N ARG A 313 2.36 -33.58 5.87
CA ARG A 313 2.81 -34.81 5.21
C ARG A 313 2.94 -35.90 6.25
N GLU A 314 2.25 -37.01 6.01
CA GLU A 314 2.44 -38.23 6.76
C GLU A 314 3.70 -38.93 6.27
N ARG A 315 4.60 -39.28 7.20
CA ARG A 315 5.79 -40.06 6.88
C ARG A 315 6.07 -41.03 8.01
N ARG A 316 6.03 -42.34 7.71
CA ARG A 316 6.26 -43.42 8.69
C ARG A 316 5.36 -43.31 9.93
N GLY A 317 4.07 -43.00 9.74
CA GLY A 317 3.09 -42.88 10.83
C GLY A 317 3.10 -41.54 11.60
N TYR A 318 4.01 -40.60 11.27
CA TYR A 318 4.05 -39.28 11.91
C TYR A 318 3.61 -38.18 10.94
N ILE A 319 2.72 -37.30 11.40
CA ILE A 319 2.30 -36.10 10.67
C ILE A 319 3.34 -34.99 10.92
N LYS A 320 4.14 -34.69 9.90
CA LYS A 320 5.07 -33.55 9.95
C LYS A 320 4.39 -32.30 9.41
N LYS A 321 4.38 -31.22 10.20
CA LYS A 321 3.97 -29.89 9.74
C LYS A 321 4.98 -29.40 8.71
N THR A 322 4.49 -29.03 7.53
CA THR A 322 5.29 -28.52 6.41
C THR A 322 4.57 -27.34 5.78
N TYR A 323 5.27 -26.65 4.89
CA TYR A 323 4.73 -25.53 4.14
C TYR A 323 4.88 -25.83 2.65
N LYS A 324 3.89 -25.39 1.87
CA LYS A 324 3.82 -25.55 0.42
C LYS A 324 3.86 -24.17 -0.24
N LEU A 325 4.87 -23.91 -1.05
CA LEU A 325 4.93 -22.78 -1.99
C LEU A 325 4.35 -23.23 -3.32
N THR A 326 3.47 -22.40 -3.91
CA THR A 326 2.76 -22.71 -5.15
C THR A 326 2.84 -21.55 -6.13
N ILE A 327 3.25 -21.83 -7.37
CA ILE A 327 3.26 -20.89 -8.51
C ILE A 327 2.19 -21.36 -9.50
N LYS A 328 1.32 -20.45 -9.98
CA LYS A 328 0.17 -20.76 -10.86
C LYS A 328 -0.04 -19.73 -11.96
N GLY A 329 -0.76 -20.17 -13.00
CA GLY A 329 -1.22 -19.30 -14.08
C GLY A 329 -0.04 -18.69 -14.85
N GLU A 330 -0.15 -17.42 -15.22
CA GLU A 330 0.90 -16.69 -15.95
C GLU A 330 2.26 -16.67 -15.24
N ASN A 331 2.27 -16.83 -13.91
CA ASN A 331 3.52 -16.90 -13.15
C ASN A 331 4.34 -18.15 -13.47
N VAL A 332 3.71 -19.24 -13.94
CA VAL A 332 4.43 -20.43 -14.43
C VAL A 332 5.15 -20.13 -15.74
N ASN A 333 4.56 -19.32 -16.62
CA ASN A 333 5.19 -18.89 -17.86
C ASN A 333 6.39 -17.98 -17.56
N ARG A 334 6.23 -17.01 -16.64
CA ARG A 334 7.36 -16.18 -16.16
C ARG A 334 8.47 -17.02 -15.55
N TYR A 335 8.12 -18.03 -14.75
CA TYR A 335 9.10 -18.98 -14.20
C TYR A 335 9.84 -19.72 -15.32
N ASN A 336 9.14 -20.27 -16.32
CA ASN A 336 9.76 -21.00 -17.41
C ASN A 336 10.74 -20.12 -18.21
N LEU A 337 10.30 -18.90 -18.53
CA LEU A 337 11.06 -17.93 -19.32
C LEU A 337 12.31 -17.41 -18.60
N LEU A 338 12.19 -17.06 -17.31
CA LEU A 338 13.24 -16.33 -16.58
C LEU A 338 14.12 -17.22 -15.70
N ILE A 339 13.63 -18.39 -15.28
CA ILE A 339 14.34 -19.30 -14.34
C ILE A 339 14.57 -20.66 -14.98
N GLY A 340 13.52 -21.30 -15.50
CA GLY A 340 13.59 -22.61 -16.17
C GLY A 340 13.93 -23.78 -15.21
N SER A 341 14.47 -24.86 -15.79
CA SER A 341 14.83 -26.11 -15.12
C SER A 341 16.02 -26.75 -15.82
N SER A 342 16.89 -27.45 -15.09
CA SER A 342 17.93 -28.33 -15.64
C SER A 342 17.42 -29.78 -15.87
N SER A 343 16.19 -30.10 -15.49
CA SER A 343 15.62 -31.45 -15.61
C SER A 343 14.79 -31.59 -16.89
N SER A 344 15.16 -32.51 -17.79
CA SER A 344 14.43 -32.73 -19.05
C SER A 344 12.97 -33.09 -18.82
N GLU A 345 12.66 -33.83 -17.75
CA GLU A 345 11.30 -34.16 -17.36
C GLU A 345 10.48 -32.90 -17.03
N LYS A 346 11.05 -31.99 -16.23
CA LYS A 346 10.37 -30.76 -15.81
C LYS A 346 10.22 -29.78 -16.95
N ILE A 347 11.24 -29.63 -17.80
CA ILE A 347 11.18 -28.81 -19.02
C ILE A 347 9.99 -29.25 -19.89
N ARG A 348 9.87 -30.55 -20.20
CA ARG A 348 8.74 -31.08 -20.98
C ARG A 348 7.38 -30.82 -20.32
N LYS A 349 7.30 -30.85 -18.99
CA LYS A 349 6.06 -30.54 -18.26
C LYS A 349 5.71 -29.06 -18.33
N LEU A 350 6.69 -28.17 -18.22
CA LEU A 350 6.51 -26.72 -18.33
C LEU A 350 6.06 -26.33 -19.75
N GLU A 351 6.71 -26.86 -20.78
CA GLU A 351 6.30 -26.69 -22.18
C GLU A 351 4.87 -27.17 -22.44
N LYS A 352 4.48 -28.30 -21.84
CA LYS A 352 3.09 -28.78 -21.93
C LYS A 352 2.10 -27.83 -21.28
N ILE A 353 2.42 -27.23 -20.13
CA ILE A 353 1.55 -26.24 -19.48
C ILE A 353 1.40 -25.01 -20.38
N GLU A 354 2.49 -24.52 -20.97
CA GLU A 354 2.49 -23.36 -21.85
C GLU A 354 1.63 -23.58 -23.10
N ARG A 355 1.70 -24.78 -23.69
CA ARG A 355 0.88 -25.18 -24.86
C ARG A 355 -0.59 -25.37 -24.50
N LEU A 356 -0.88 -26.09 -23.41
CA LEU A 356 -2.25 -26.46 -23.05
C LEU A 356 -3.04 -25.32 -22.40
N ARG A 357 -2.35 -24.32 -21.83
CA ARG A 357 -2.94 -23.18 -21.09
C ARG A 357 -4.08 -23.63 -20.16
N PRO A 358 -3.84 -24.58 -19.24
CA PRO A 358 -4.88 -25.11 -18.37
C PRO A 358 -5.55 -23.96 -17.60
N SER A 359 -6.89 -23.98 -17.56
CA SER A 359 -7.65 -22.90 -16.92
C SER A 359 -7.25 -22.74 -15.44
N SER A 360 -6.64 -21.61 -15.09
CA SER A 360 -6.46 -21.22 -13.69
C SER A 360 -7.69 -20.45 -13.24
N ARG A 361 -8.44 -21.00 -12.28
CA ARG A 361 -9.58 -20.30 -11.67
C ARG A 361 -9.16 -19.23 -10.66
N GLU A 362 -7.90 -19.27 -10.20
CA GLU A 362 -7.37 -18.34 -9.19
C GLU A 362 -6.37 -17.37 -9.84
N ASN A 363 -6.79 -16.12 -10.03
CA ASN A 363 -5.89 -15.01 -10.33
C ASN A 363 -5.58 -14.28 -9.02
N MET A 364 -4.30 -14.25 -8.63
CA MET A 364 -3.84 -13.51 -7.45
C MET A 364 -3.54 -12.05 -7.76
N ASP A 365 -3.11 -11.74 -9.00
CA ASP A 365 -2.81 -10.36 -9.42
C ASP A 365 -4.11 -9.68 -9.89
N VAL A 366 -4.85 -9.17 -8.91
CA VAL A 366 -6.12 -8.47 -9.14
C VAL A 366 -6.08 -7.04 -8.62
N ILE A 367 -6.90 -6.16 -9.18
CA ILE A 367 -7.08 -4.77 -8.78
C ILE A 367 -8.51 -4.60 -8.24
N PRO A 368 -8.68 -4.28 -6.94
CA PRO A 368 -9.98 -4.17 -6.29
C PRO A 368 -10.56 -2.74 -6.42
N ASN A 369 -11.88 -2.63 -6.22
CA ASN A 369 -12.58 -1.36 -6.02
C ASN A 369 -12.38 -0.32 -7.14
N VAL A 370 -12.41 -0.73 -8.41
CA VAL A 370 -12.28 0.15 -9.59
C VAL A 370 -13.56 0.23 -10.44
N SER A 371 -14.68 -0.32 -9.98
CA SER A 371 -15.93 -0.36 -10.75
C SER A 371 -16.50 1.04 -11.06
N ASP A 372 -16.47 1.96 -10.10
CA ASP A 372 -17.07 3.29 -10.28
C ASP A 372 -16.21 4.17 -11.19
N ILE A 373 -14.89 4.13 -11.04
CA ILE A 373 -13.96 4.85 -11.92
C ILE A 373 -14.03 4.33 -13.36
N LEU A 374 -14.19 3.03 -13.58
CA LEU A 374 -14.43 2.45 -14.91
C LEU A 374 -15.74 2.96 -15.53
N ARG A 375 -16.82 3.01 -14.73
CA ARG A 375 -18.12 3.51 -15.17
C ARG A 375 -18.06 4.99 -15.55
N ASP A 376 -17.37 5.81 -14.77
CA ASP A 376 -17.17 7.24 -15.03
C ASP A 376 -16.34 7.51 -16.29
N ILE A 377 -15.23 6.79 -16.47
CA ILE A 377 -14.42 6.91 -17.70
C ILE A 377 -15.26 6.50 -18.92
N ARG A 378 -15.94 5.36 -18.86
CA ARG A 378 -16.78 4.87 -19.96
C ARG A 378 -17.87 5.86 -20.34
N SER A 379 -18.58 6.44 -19.36
CA SER A 379 -19.65 7.40 -19.62
C SER A 379 -19.12 8.69 -20.26
N ARG A 380 -17.99 9.21 -19.78
CA ARG A 380 -17.32 10.40 -20.35
C ARG A 380 -16.83 10.17 -21.79
N LEU A 381 -16.41 8.94 -22.11
CA LEU A 381 -16.06 8.53 -23.48
C LEU A 381 -17.26 8.24 -24.39
N ARG A 382 -18.48 8.47 -23.88
CA ARG A 382 -19.76 8.20 -24.56
C ARG A 382 -19.89 6.75 -25.04
N LEU A 383 -19.36 5.81 -24.27
CA LEU A 383 -19.45 4.38 -24.57
C LEU A 383 -20.59 3.75 -23.75
N SER A 384 -21.38 2.88 -24.38
CA SER A 384 -22.33 2.03 -23.67
C SER A 384 -21.66 0.74 -23.19
N GLN A 385 -22.29 0.01 -22.25
CA GLN A 385 -21.82 -1.34 -21.92
C GLN A 385 -21.88 -2.29 -23.12
N ARG A 386 -22.80 -2.05 -24.07
CA ARG A 386 -22.92 -2.85 -25.30
C ARG A 386 -21.69 -2.66 -26.19
N ASP A 387 -21.22 -1.42 -26.33
CA ASP A 387 -20.02 -1.10 -27.11
C ASP A 387 -18.78 -1.79 -26.52
N MET A 388 -18.69 -1.79 -25.19
CA MET A 388 -17.62 -2.50 -24.49
C MET A 388 -17.71 -4.02 -24.65
N ARG A 389 -18.91 -4.62 -24.62
CA ARG A 389 -19.08 -6.08 -24.79
C ARG A 389 -18.66 -6.59 -26.17
N LEU A 390 -18.79 -5.76 -27.20
CA LEU A 390 -18.33 -6.09 -28.55
C LEU A 390 -16.81 -6.20 -28.62
N SER A 391 -16.11 -5.40 -27.80
CA SER A 391 -14.64 -5.35 -27.77
C SER A 391 -14.04 -6.29 -26.71
N LEU A 392 -14.73 -6.45 -25.57
CA LEU A 392 -14.26 -7.23 -24.43
C LEU A 392 -15.41 -8.06 -23.82
N LYS A 393 -15.34 -9.37 -24.02
CA LYS A 393 -16.33 -10.31 -23.50
C LYS A 393 -16.36 -10.30 -21.97
N GLY A 394 -17.54 -10.01 -21.40
CA GLY A 394 -17.78 -10.01 -19.96
C GLY A 394 -17.49 -8.68 -19.25
N TYR A 395 -17.37 -7.57 -19.99
CA TYR A 395 -17.17 -6.22 -19.44
C TYR A 395 -18.23 -5.82 -18.41
N GLU A 396 -19.49 -6.27 -18.55
CA GLU A 396 -20.57 -5.94 -17.61
C GLU A 396 -20.31 -6.42 -16.18
N ARG A 397 -19.55 -7.52 -16.04
CA ARG A 397 -19.15 -8.05 -14.74
C ARG A 397 -18.09 -7.15 -14.10
N LEU A 398 -17.48 -6.26 -14.88
CA LEU A 398 -16.47 -5.34 -14.40
C LEU A 398 -17.08 -4.16 -13.63
N GLU A 399 -18.19 -3.62 -14.14
CA GLU A 399 -18.88 -2.49 -13.51
C GLU A 399 -19.83 -2.89 -12.38
N SER A 400 -20.09 -4.20 -12.20
CA SER A 400 -21.01 -4.69 -11.16
C SER A 400 -20.37 -4.73 -9.77
N GLY A 401 -19.04 -4.59 -9.65
CA GLY A 401 -18.33 -4.55 -8.36
C GLY A 401 -18.25 -5.89 -7.62
N ASN A 402 -18.85 -6.96 -8.15
CA ASN A 402 -18.99 -8.23 -7.43
C ASN A 402 -17.68 -9.03 -7.24
N LYS A 403 -16.65 -8.78 -8.06
CA LYS A 403 -15.34 -9.46 -7.99
C LYS A 403 -14.21 -8.53 -8.38
N PRO A 404 -13.02 -8.67 -7.76
CA PRO A 404 -11.82 -7.93 -8.14
C PRO A 404 -11.31 -8.35 -9.53
N PHE A 405 -10.59 -7.46 -10.21
CA PHE A 405 -10.25 -7.62 -11.64
C PHE A 405 -8.85 -8.13 -11.88
N PRO A 406 -8.62 -9.14 -12.73
CA PRO A 406 -7.28 -9.45 -13.20
C PRO A 406 -6.62 -8.21 -13.81
N ARG A 407 -5.35 -7.95 -13.43
CA ARG A 407 -4.59 -6.80 -13.93
C ARG A 407 -4.52 -6.75 -15.47
N SER A 408 -4.28 -7.89 -16.11
CA SER A 408 -4.22 -8.01 -17.59
C SER A 408 -5.52 -7.61 -18.28
N LYS A 409 -6.68 -7.91 -17.68
CA LYS A 409 -7.96 -7.44 -18.22
C LYS A 409 -8.16 -5.95 -18.06
N LEU A 410 -7.64 -5.35 -16.98
CA LEU A 410 -7.71 -3.91 -16.79
C LEU A 410 -6.80 -3.19 -17.79
N GLU A 411 -5.64 -3.76 -18.13
CA GLU A 411 -4.78 -3.30 -19.23
C GLU A 411 -5.55 -3.25 -20.56
N GLU A 412 -6.25 -4.33 -20.93
CA GLU A 412 -7.09 -4.37 -22.13
C GLU A 412 -8.16 -3.28 -22.13
N VAL A 413 -8.85 -3.06 -21.00
CA VAL A 413 -9.87 -1.99 -20.88
C VAL A 413 -9.25 -0.60 -21.04
N ILE A 414 -8.09 -0.34 -20.43
CA ILE A 414 -7.38 0.93 -20.59
C ILE A 414 -7.00 1.15 -22.05
N SER A 415 -6.49 0.13 -22.75
CA SER A 415 -6.17 0.22 -24.18
C SER A 415 -7.40 0.61 -25.01
N LEU A 416 -8.55 -0.01 -24.74
CA LEU A 416 -9.81 0.34 -25.42
C LEU A 416 -10.24 1.79 -25.15
N PHE A 417 -10.05 2.29 -23.93
CA PHE A 417 -10.35 3.69 -23.60
C PHE A 417 -9.39 4.67 -24.31
N GLU A 418 -8.10 4.33 -24.42
CA GLU A 418 -7.12 5.14 -25.16
C GLU A 418 -7.38 5.11 -26.67
N GLU A 419 -7.68 3.95 -27.23
CA GLU A 419 -8.09 3.81 -28.63
C GLU A 419 -9.34 4.63 -28.93
N ARG A 420 -10.29 4.64 -27.99
CA ARG A 420 -11.48 5.48 -28.08
C ARG A 420 -11.11 6.97 -28.11
N LEU A 421 -10.25 7.45 -27.22
CA LEU A 421 -9.77 8.84 -27.24
C LEU A 421 -9.13 9.21 -28.58
N ARG A 422 -8.21 8.37 -29.07
CA ARG A 422 -7.57 8.55 -30.39
C ARG A 422 -8.60 8.58 -31.52
N SER A 423 -9.63 7.75 -31.45
CA SER A 423 -10.71 7.74 -32.46
C SER A 423 -11.54 9.02 -32.46
N ILE A 424 -11.81 9.59 -31.28
CA ILE A 424 -12.56 10.85 -31.13
C ILE A 424 -11.74 12.03 -31.67
N GLU A 425 -10.43 12.04 -31.40
CA GLU A 425 -9.50 13.02 -31.95
C GLU A 425 -9.44 12.95 -33.48
N ALA A 426 -9.29 11.74 -34.05
CA ALA A 426 -9.32 11.53 -35.49
C ALA A 426 -10.65 11.97 -36.14
N LEU A 427 -11.79 11.73 -35.46
CA LEU A 427 -13.10 12.22 -35.90
C LEU A 427 -13.16 13.75 -35.92
N SER A 428 -12.65 14.41 -34.88
CA SER A 428 -12.59 15.88 -34.80
C SER A 428 -11.82 16.49 -36.00
N HIS A 429 -10.71 15.87 -36.39
CA HIS A 429 -9.94 16.29 -37.57
C HIS A 429 -10.71 16.08 -38.89
N LYS A 430 -11.39 14.94 -39.06
CA LYS A 430 -12.18 14.65 -40.28
C LYS A 430 -13.33 15.63 -40.49
N LEU A 431 -13.93 16.15 -39.42
CA LEU A 431 -15.00 17.14 -39.47
C LEU A 431 -14.57 18.51 -40.06
N THR A 432 -13.30 18.69 -40.45
CA THR A 432 -12.85 19.86 -41.25
C THR A 432 -13.45 19.92 -42.66
N LYS A 433 -13.85 18.78 -43.21
CA LYS A 433 -14.59 18.69 -44.48
C LYS A 433 -15.85 17.84 -44.26
N PRO A 434 -16.95 18.43 -43.75
CA PRO A 434 -18.12 17.67 -43.36
C PRO A 434 -18.95 17.24 -44.58
N ASP A 435 -19.52 16.04 -44.48
CA ASP A 435 -20.61 15.55 -45.33
C ASP A 435 -21.66 14.83 -44.46
N TRP A 436 -22.87 14.64 -44.98
CA TRP A 436 -23.96 14.02 -44.21
C TRP A 436 -23.69 12.57 -43.78
N ASN A 437 -22.89 11.81 -44.54
CA ASN A 437 -22.51 10.45 -44.16
C ASN A 437 -21.54 10.47 -42.98
N LEU A 438 -20.57 11.39 -42.98
CA LEU A 438 -19.66 11.63 -41.88
C LEU A 438 -20.41 12.08 -40.63
N ILE A 439 -21.39 12.99 -40.73
CA ILE A 439 -22.22 13.40 -39.59
C ILE A 439 -23.00 12.20 -39.02
N LYS A 440 -23.69 11.43 -39.88
CA LYS A 440 -24.43 10.21 -39.45
C LYS A 440 -23.47 9.21 -38.78
N TYR A 441 -22.27 9.04 -39.31
CA TYR A 441 -21.23 8.20 -38.73
C TYR A 441 -20.75 8.72 -37.37
N CYS A 442 -20.46 10.02 -37.24
CA CYS A 442 -20.07 10.65 -35.98
C CYS A 442 -21.16 10.51 -34.92
N MET A 443 -22.42 10.80 -35.26
CA MET A 443 -23.55 10.66 -34.34
C MET A 443 -23.69 9.23 -33.83
N LYS A 444 -23.61 8.23 -34.72
CA LYS A 444 -23.65 6.81 -34.34
C LYS A 444 -22.46 6.44 -33.45
N THR A 445 -21.25 6.82 -33.86
CA THR A 445 -20.01 6.44 -33.16
C THR A 445 -19.88 7.11 -31.79
N LEU A 446 -20.35 8.35 -31.64
CA LEU A 446 -20.33 9.12 -30.39
C LEU A 446 -21.60 8.92 -29.54
N ASN A 447 -22.52 8.04 -29.96
CA ASN A 447 -23.82 7.84 -29.30
C ASN A 447 -24.60 9.16 -29.10
N ILE A 448 -24.51 10.09 -30.06
CA ILE A 448 -25.24 11.36 -30.04
C ILE A 448 -26.63 11.13 -30.63
N SER A 449 -27.67 11.41 -29.84
CA SER A 449 -29.03 11.32 -30.34
C SER A 449 -29.41 12.55 -31.18
N GLN A 450 -30.37 12.41 -32.09
CA GLN A 450 -30.92 13.57 -32.82
C GLN A 450 -31.51 14.63 -31.88
N ARG A 451 -32.07 14.19 -30.74
CA ARG A 451 -32.64 15.08 -29.73
C ARG A 451 -31.55 15.92 -29.08
N GLU A 452 -30.49 15.27 -28.61
CA GLU A 452 -29.34 15.93 -27.99
C GLU A 452 -28.68 16.92 -28.96
N LEU A 453 -28.46 16.54 -30.21
CA LEU A 453 -27.87 17.44 -31.21
C LEU A 453 -28.77 18.65 -31.48
N ALA A 454 -30.09 18.46 -31.52
CA ALA A 454 -31.04 19.56 -31.69
C ALA A 454 -31.05 20.52 -30.47
N GLU A 455 -30.92 19.98 -29.26
CA GLU A 455 -30.80 20.75 -28.02
C GLU A 455 -29.50 21.60 -28.01
N VAL A 456 -28.35 21.00 -28.37
CA VAL A 456 -27.06 21.72 -28.48
C VAL A 456 -27.11 22.86 -29.50
N LEU A 457 -27.83 22.65 -30.61
CA LEU A 457 -27.99 23.66 -31.67
C LEU A 457 -29.10 24.68 -31.40
N ASN A 458 -29.87 24.49 -30.32
CA ASN A 458 -31.07 25.26 -29.97
C ASN A 458 -32.11 25.32 -31.11
N ILE A 459 -32.49 24.16 -31.64
CA ILE A 459 -33.45 24.00 -32.74
C ILE A 459 -34.45 22.86 -32.46
N SER A 460 -35.54 22.81 -33.22
CA SER A 460 -36.46 21.67 -33.15
C SER A 460 -35.90 20.42 -33.83
N ARG A 461 -36.23 19.24 -33.30
CA ARG A 461 -35.86 17.96 -33.90
C ARG A 461 -36.36 17.81 -35.34
N SER A 462 -37.54 18.36 -35.64
CA SER A 462 -38.13 18.35 -36.98
C SER A 462 -37.29 19.17 -37.97
N LEU A 463 -36.75 20.32 -37.52
CA LEU A 463 -35.89 21.16 -38.36
C LEU A 463 -34.55 20.48 -38.64
N LEU A 464 -33.94 19.83 -37.64
CA LEU A 464 -32.73 19.02 -37.84
C LEU A 464 -32.97 17.93 -38.90
N ARG A 465 -34.09 17.21 -38.81
CA ARG A 465 -34.44 16.15 -39.76
C ARG A 465 -34.67 16.70 -41.17
N TYR A 466 -35.34 17.84 -41.29
CA TYR A 466 -35.61 18.50 -42.58
C TYR A 466 -34.33 18.74 -43.37
N TYR A 467 -33.30 19.33 -42.75
CA TYR A 467 -32.05 19.65 -43.44
C TYR A 467 -31.17 18.43 -43.72
N MET A 468 -31.28 17.35 -42.93
CA MET A 468 -30.52 16.11 -43.17
C MET A 468 -30.89 15.40 -44.49
N ASP A 469 -32.05 15.72 -45.06
CA ASP A 469 -32.59 15.12 -46.29
C ASP A 469 -32.51 16.09 -47.49
N LYS A 470 -31.85 17.25 -47.34
CA LYS A 470 -31.71 18.31 -48.35
C LYS A 470 -30.27 18.52 -48.80
N ASP A 471 -30.10 19.01 -50.03
CA ASP A 471 -28.80 19.33 -50.66
C ASP A 471 -28.77 20.74 -51.27
N ASP A 472 -29.38 21.72 -50.58
CA ASP A 472 -29.37 23.13 -50.96
C ASP A 472 -28.31 23.94 -50.19
N LEU A 473 -28.14 25.23 -50.53
CA LEU A 473 -27.14 26.11 -49.92
C LEU A 473 -27.34 26.27 -48.40
N ASP A 474 -28.61 26.28 -47.95
CA ASP A 474 -28.95 26.39 -46.54
C ASP A 474 -28.64 25.09 -45.79
N ALA A 475 -28.86 23.93 -46.41
CA ALA A 475 -28.42 22.64 -45.89
C ALA A 475 -26.90 22.58 -45.72
N LYS A 476 -26.11 23.17 -46.62
CA LYS A 476 -24.63 23.26 -46.48
C LYS A 476 -24.19 24.15 -45.30
N LYS A 477 -24.77 25.34 -45.16
CA LYS A 477 -24.49 26.21 -43.99
C LYS A 477 -24.88 25.53 -42.67
N PHE A 478 -25.98 24.79 -42.70
CA PHE A 478 -26.47 24.05 -41.54
C PHE A 478 -25.58 22.84 -41.20
N LEU A 479 -25.04 22.15 -42.21
CA LEU A 479 -24.06 21.08 -42.07
C LEU A 479 -22.77 21.57 -41.38
N ASP A 480 -22.26 22.74 -41.75
CA ASP A 480 -21.10 23.35 -41.08
C ASP A 480 -21.38 23.63 -39.59
N ARG A 481 -22.58 24.14 -39.28
CA ARG A 481 -23.01 24.41 -37.91
C ARG A 481 -23.11 23.12 -37.07
N ILE A 482 -23.64 22.04 -37.64
CA ILE A 482 -23.64 20.71 -37.00
C ILE A 482 -22.22 20.20 -36.79
N SER A 483 -21.36 20.32 -37.81
CA SER A 483 -19.96 19.89 -37.74
C SER A 483 -19.23 20.59 -36.59
N MET A 484 -19.42 21.92 -36.44
CA MET A 484 -18.88 22.69 -35.33
C MET A 484 -19.39 22.21 -33.96
N ALA A 485 -20.69 21.92 -33.84
CA ALA A 485 -21.26 21.40 -32.60
C ALA A 485 -20.65 20.04 -32.21
N ILE A 486 -20.53 19.11 -33.16
CA ILE A 486 -19.89 17.81 -32.92
C ILE A 486 -18.41 17.97 -32.59
N LYS A 487 -17.68 18.88 -33.26
CA LYS A 487 -16.29 19.19 -32.91
C LYS A 487 -16.16 19.73 -31.48
N CYS A 488 -17.08 20.57 -31.03
CA CYS A 488 -17.11 21.07 -29.66
C CYS A 488 -17.26 19.91 -28.67
N ILE A 489 -18.21 19.00 -28.91
CA ILE A 489 -18.39 17.78 -28.10
C ILE A 489 -17.11 16.94 -28.08
N CYS A 490 -16.45 16.73 -29.22
CA CYS A 490 -15.18 16.00 -29.28
C CYS A 490 -14.10 16.70 -28.44
N SER A 491 -13.96 18.02 -28.58
CA SER A 491 -12.99 18.83 -27.84
C SER A 491 -13.23 18.79 -26.33
N GLU A 492 -14.49 18.85 -25.89
CA GLU A 492 -14.88 18.73 -24.49
C GLU A 492 -14.46 17.37 -23.90
N ILE A 493 -14.67 16.28 -24.64
CA ILE A 493 -14.27 14.94 -24.19
C ILE A 493 -12.73 14.83 -24.12
N ILE A 494 -12.02 15.29 -25.16
CA ILE A 494 -10.55 15.19 -25.24
C ILE A 494 -9.88 16.01 -24.12
N SER A 495 -10.45 17.16 -23.78
CA SER A 495 -9.93 18.07 -22.74
C SER A 495 -10.52 17.83 -21.35
N ASP A 496 -11.35 16.80 -21.16
CA ASP A 496 -11.97 16.46 -19.87
C ASP A 496 -10.89 16.06 -18.86
N LYS A 497 -10.58 16.99 -17.94
CA LYS A 497 -9.56 16.80 -16.91
C LYS A 497 -9.85 15.58 -16.02
N MET A 498 -11.11 15.35 -15.66
CA MET A 498 -11.50 14.25 -14.77
C MET A 498 -11.33 12.91 -15.48
N LEU A 499 -11.70 12.83 -16.76
CA LEU A 499 -11.47 11.66 -17.60
C LEU A 499 -9.98 11.29 -17.65
N LEU A 500 -9.12 12.26 -17.97
CA LEU A 500 -7.67 12.05 -18.09
C LEU A 500 -7.04 11.68 -16.75
N GLU A 501 -7.47 12.31 -15.65
CA GLU A 501 -7.01 12.00 -14.30
C GLU A 501 -7.41 10.57 -13.90
N ASN A 502 -8.66 10.17 -14.15
CA ASN A 502 -9.15 8.83 -13.83
C ASN A 502 -8.45 7.75 -14.67
N LEU A 503 -8.19 8.02 -15.94
CA LEU A 503 -7.40 7.12 -16.78
C LEU A 503 -5.96 7.00 -16.27
N SER A 504 -5.35 8.10 -15.81
CA SER A 504 -4.03 8.10 -15.18
C SER A 504 -4.00 7.27 -13.90
N LYS A 505 -5.02 7.38 -13.02
CA LYS A 505 -5.14 6.56 -11.81
C LYS A 505 -5.14 5.06 -12.12
N LEU A 506 -5.91 4.64 -13.12
CA LEU A 506 -5.94 3.23 -13.56
C LEU A 506 -4.59 2.77 -14.12
N LYS A 507 -3.91 3.61 -14.90
CA LYS A 507 -2.56 3.34 -15.41
C LYS A 507 -1.54 3.17 -14.29
N ILE A 508 -1.59 3.98 -13.24
CA ILE A 508 -0.72 3.83 -12.06
C ILE A 508 -0.94 2.46 -11.43
N LEU A 509 -2.20 2.07 -11.18
CA LEU A 509 -2.52 0.80 -10.57
C LEU A 509 -2.04 -0.40 -11.40
N VAL A 510 -2.22 -0.35 -12.72
CA VAL A 510 -1.81 -1.39 -13.67
C VAL A 510 -0.29 -1.50 -13.78
N ASN A 511 0.43 -0.39 -13.74
CA ASN A 511 1.89 -0.38 -13.80
C ASN A 511 2.55 -0.55 -12.44
N ALA A 512 1.79 -0.65 -11.35
CA ALA A 512 2.33 -0.74 -10.00
C ALA A 512 3.26 -1.95 -9.78
N ASP A 513 4.31 -1.75 -8.99
CA ASP A 513 5.20 -2.80 -8.48
C ASP A 513 4.64 -3.48 -7.23
N ILE A 514 3.40 -3.15 -6.87
CA ILE A 514 2.59 -3.79 -5.83
C ILE A 514 1.39 -4.50 -6.44
N PHE A 515 0.86 -5.49 -5.73
CA PHE A 515 -0.42 -6.11 -6.02
C PHE A 515 -1.30 -6.10 -4.77
N TRP A 516 -2.58 -6.42 -4.96
CA TRP A 516 -3.58 -6.37 -3.92
C TRP A 516 -3.87 -7.77 -3.40
N ASP A 517 -3.32 -8.08 -2.24
CA ASP A 517 -3.47 -9.38 -1.63
C ASP A 517 -4.73 -9.41 -0.75
N LYS A 518 -5.55 -10.43 -0.93
CA LYS A 518 -6.82 -10.53 -0.22
C LYS A 518 -6.56 -11.00 1.21
N ILE A 519 -7.13 -10.31 2.19
CA ILE A 519 -7.03 -10.68 3.60
C ILE A 519 -7.85 -11.94 3.83
N ARG A 520 -7.19 -12.96 4.38
CA ARG A 520 -7.79 -14.24 4.74
C ARG A 520 -8.26 -14.24 6.19
N ARG A 521 -7.48 -13.64 7.09
CA ARG A 521 -7.74 -13.64 8.53
C ARG A 521 -7.18 -12.38 9.16
N VAL A 522 -7.93 -11.83 10.11
CA VAL A 522 -7.48 -10.77 11.03
C VAL A 522 -7.72 -11.24 12.46
N SER A 523 -6.73 -11.13 13.33
CA SER A 523 -6.85 -11.49 14.76
C SER A 523 -6.18 -10.46 15.65
N LYS A 524 -6.81 -10.14 16.78
CA LYS A 524 -6.19 -9.34 17.83
C LYS A 524 -5.30 -10.23 18.70
N LEU A 525 -4.13 -9.72 19.07
CA LEU A 525 -3.21 -10.35 20.01
C LEU A 525 -3.02 -9.41 21.20
N THR A 526 -3.01 -9.98 22.41
CA THR A 526 -2.92 -9.23 23.68
C THR A 526 -1.62 -9.49 24.45
N GLU A 527 -0.67 -10.21 23.84
CA GLU A 527 0.58 -10.58 24.49
C GLU A 527 1.57 -9.42 24.48
N LYS A 528 2.16 -9.13 25.65
CA LYS A 528 3.13 -8.04 25.79
C LYS A 528 4.43 -8.42 25.08
N THR A 529 4.81 -7.67 24.07
CA THR A 529 6.00 -7.95 23.25
C THR A 529 6.67 -6.66 22.76
N TRP A 530 7.92 -6.79 22.33
CA TRP A 530 8.67 -5.72 21.70
C TRP A 530 8.21 -5.54 20.26
N VAL A 531 7.84 -4.32 19.93
CA VAL A 531 7.54 -3.87 18.58
C VAL A 531 8.55 -2.83 18.13
N PHE A 532 8.75 -2.77 16.83
CA PHE A 532 9.81 -2.02 16.20
C PHE A 532 9.27 -1.16 15.07
N ASP A 533 10.02 -0.13 14.72
CA ASP A 533 9.71 0.67 13.55
C ASP A 533 10.97 1.33 12.95
N LEU A 534 10.90 1.68 11.67
CA LEU A 534 11.99 2.31 10.92
C LEU A 534 11.63 3.76 10.60
N LYS A 535 12.56 4.69 10.73
CA LYS A 535 12.41 6.06 10.24
C LYS A 535 12.95 6.13 8.80
N VAL A 536 12.06 6.34 7.83
CA VAL A 536 12.39 6.32 6.40
C VAL A 536 12.12 7.69 5.80
N GLN A 537 13.14 8.28 5.19
CA GLN A 537 13.04 9.59 4.55
C GLN A 537 12.36 9.52 3.18
N GLY A 538 11.72 10.61 2.76
CA GLY A 538 11.10 10.72 1.44
C GLY A 538 9.69 10.11 1.39
N THR A 539 9.59 8.81 1.14
CA THR A 539 8.29 8.16 0.92
C THR A 539 7.52 7.82 2.19
N ASN A 540 8.19 7.80 3.36
CA ASN A 540 7.61 7.42 4.65
C ASN A 540 7.01 6.00 4.66
N ARG A 541 7.60 5.09 3.88
CA ARG A 541 7.14 3.70 3.72
C ARG A 541 8.32 2.74 3.69
N PHE A 542 8.04 1.46 3.94
CA PHE A 542 9.00 0.39 3.71
C PHE A 542 8.31 -0.95 3.47
N ILE A 543 9.08 -1.95 3.05
CA ILE A 543 8.59 -3.30 2.80
C ILE A 543 8.90 -4.22 3.99
N ALA A 544 7.86 -4.75 4.64
CA ALA A 544 7.97 -5.68 5.77
C ALA A 544 7.14 -6.94 5.52
N ASN A 545 7.75 -8.13 5.55
CA ASN A 545 7.12 -9.41 5.17
C ASN A 545 6.42 -9.37 3.78
N GLY A 546 6.87 -8.46 2.91
CA GLY A 546 6.26 -8.19 1.61
C GLY A 546 5.03 -7.28 1.63
N PHE A 547 4.59 -6.76 2.78
CA PHE A 547 3.57 -5.71 2.87
C PHE A 547 4.21 -4.33 2.72
N ILE A 548 3.41 -3.37 2.26
CA ILE A 548 3.79 -1.95 2.31
C ILE A 548 3.28 -1.37 3.63
N VAL A 549 4.20 -0.92 4.47
CA VAL A 549 3.94 -0.38 5.80
C VAL A 549 4.36 1.08 5.85
N HIS A 550 3.65 1.88 6.65
CA HIS A 550 3.98 3.28 6.91
C HIS A 550 4.97 3.37 8.08
N ASN A 551 5.99 4.23 8.01
CA ASN A 551 6.85 4.49 9.17
C ASN A 551 6.17 5.36 10.23
N SER A 552 6.60 5.26 11.47
CA SER A 552 6.39 6.32 12.46
C SER A 552 7.20 7.55 12.07
N GLN A 553 6.52 8.70 12.06
CA GLN A 553 7.19 9.98 11.96
C GLN A 553 7.82 10.25 13.33
N TRP A 554 9.15 10.12 13.39
CA TRP A 554 9.92 10.79 14.44
C TRP A 554 9.70 12.28 14.29
N PHE A 555 10.03 13.09 15.30
CA PHE A 555 9.94 14.55 15.24
C PHE A 555 10.52 15.08 13.91
N GLU A 556 9.63 15.33 12.94
CA GLU A 556 9.99 15.99 11.70
C GLU A 556 10.00 17.48 12.01
N SER A 557 11.07 18.15 11.64
CA SER A 557 11.02 19.59 11.47
C SER A 557 9.89 19.87 10.48
N GLY A 558 8.87 20.61 10.91
CA GLY A 558 7.73 20.91 10.03
C GLY A 558 8.19 21.53 8.73
N GLU A 559 7.56 21.13 7.63
CA GLU A 559 7.83 21.75 6.34
C GLU A 559 7.24 23.16 6.34
N ILE A 560 8.09 24.17 6.11
CA ILE A 560 7.66 25.56 6.08
C ILE A 560 6.95 25.81 4.74
N TYR A 561 5.68 26.23 4.82
CA TYR A 561 4.89 26.66 3.67
C TYR A 561 4.78 28.17 3.64
N THR A 562 5.06 28.76 2.49
CA THR A 562 4.65 30.14 2.22
C THR A 562 3.14 30.19 1.91
N PRO A 563 2.46 31.32 2.13
CA PRO A 563 1.04 31.48 1.81
C PRO A 563 0.65 31.06 0.39
N LYS A 564 1.47 31.40 -0.62
CA LYS A 564 1.23 31.00 -2.03
C LYS A 564 1.33 29.48 -2.23
N ARG A 565 2.30 28.84 -1.56
CA ARG A 565 2.47 27.39 -1.63
C ARG A 565 1.31 26.67 -0.96
N LEU A 566 0.86 27.19 0.19
CA LEU A 566 -0.30 26.65 0.90
C LEU A 566 -1.58 26.83 0.09
N ALA A 567 -1.76 27.96 -0.58
CA ALA A 567 -2.88 28.19 -1.48
C ALA A 567 -2.92 27.18 -2.63
N SER A 568 -1.75 26.93 -3.25
CA SER A 568 -1.61 25.91 -4.29
C SER A 568 -1.98 24.51 -3.78
N ALA A 569 -1.63 24.18 -2.53
CA ALA A 569 -2.01 22.92 -1.91
C ALA A 569 -3.53 22.84 -1.70
N VAL A 570 -4.18 23.90 -1.19
CA VAL A 570 -5.65 23.97 -1.04
C VAL A 570 -6.35 23.77 -2.38
N GLU A 571 -5.90 24.44 -3.44
CA GLU A 571 -6.47 24.29 -4.78
C GLU A 571 -6.28 22.88 -5.34
N ASN A 572 -5.13 22.26 -5.13
CA ASN A 572 -4.87 20.88 -5.56
C ASN A 572 -5.76 19.89 -4.79
N LEU A 573 -5.93 20.07 -3.48
CA LEU A 573 -6.84 19.28 -2.66
C LEU A 573 -8.29 19.43 -3.14
N ARG A 574 -8.70 20.64 -3.52
CA ARG A 574 -10.03 20.89 -4.11
C ARG A 574 -10.20 20.14 -5.43
N LYS A 575 -9.19 20.13 -6.30
CA LYS A 575 -9.20 19.41 -7.58
C LYS A 575 -9.38 17.89 -7.40
N ILE A 576 -8.74 17.30 -6.37
CA ILE A 576 -8.86 15.86 -6.07
C ILE A 576 -10.14 15.48 -5.30
N GLY A 577 -11.11 16.41 -5.17
CA GLY A 577 -12.44 16.13 -4.62
C GLY A 577 -12.63 16.52 -3.15
N CYS A 578 -11.72 17.30 -2.55
CA CYS A 578 -11.93 17.83 -1.22
C CYS A 578 -13.15 18.77 -1.19
N ARG A 579 -14.01 18.59 -0.18
CA ARG A 579 -15.28 19.33 -0.06
C ARG A 579 -15.17 20.66 0.69
N ASN A 580 -14.18 20.80 1.57
CA ASN A 580 -13.95 21.99 2.39
C ASN A 580 -12.47 22.10 2.80
N ALA A 581 -12.05 23.31 3.15
CA ALA A 581 -10.78 23.55 3.82
C ALA A 581 -11.03 23.56 5.33
N ASN A 582 -10.65 22.50 6.02
CA ASN A 582 -10.73 22.44 7.48
C ASN A 582 -9.45 22.98 8.09
N LEU A 583 -9.52 24.21 8.59
CA LEU A 583 -8.41 24.95 9.18
C LEU A 583 -8.19 24.45 10.61
N VAL A 584 -7.09 23.74 10.79
CA VAL A 584 -6.78 22.98 11.99
C VAL A 584 -5.26 22.90 12.14
N GLY A 585 -4.78 22.87 13.37
CA GLY A 585 -3.34 22.89 13.64
C GLY A 585 -3.01 22.48 15.08
N GLY A 586 -3.83 21.62 15.67
CA GLY A 586 -4.10 21.72 17.11
C GLY A 586 -5.12 22.85 17.28
N GLU A 587 -4.63 24.06 17.55
CA GLU A 587 -5.42 25.30 17.55
C GLU A 587 -5.02 26.18 16.35
N PRO A 588 -5.95 26.58 15.46
CA PRO A 588 -5.62 27.39 14.27
C PRO A 588 -5.37 28.87 14.57
N THR A 589 -5.82 29.39 15.72
CA THR A 589 -5.71 30.83 16.06
C THR A 589 -4.27 31.39 15.99
N PRO A 590 -3.22 30.72 16.49
CA PRO A 590 -1.83 31.21 16.37
C PRO A 590 -1.37 31.47 14.93
N TRP A 591 -2.03 30.86 13.94
CA TRP A 591 -1.69 30.96 12.52
C TRP A 591 -2.71 31.78 11.72
N LEU A 592 -3.57 32.56 12.40
CA LEU A 592 -4.66 33.32 11.79
C LEU A 592 -4.18 34.20 10.63
N GLU A 593 -3.12 34.98 10.84
CA GLU A 593 -2.56 35.89 9.83
C GLU A 593 -2.17 35.11 8.56
N GLN A 594 -1.46 34.00 8.72
CA GLN A 594 -1.01 33.17 7.61
C GLN A 594 -2.17 32.52 6.87
N TRP A 595 -3.24 32.11 7.57
CA TRP A 595 -4.46 31.62 6.93
C TRP A 595 -5.12 32.71 6.09
N LEU A 596 -5.34 33.89 6.67
CA LEU A 596 -5.95 35.02 5.95
C LEU A 596 -5.12 35.41 4.72
N GLU A 597 -3.78 35.44 4.85
CA GLU A 597 -2.89 35.71 3.73
C GLU A 597 -2.94 34.62 2.66
N THR A 598 -2.96 33.35 3.06
CA THR A 598 -3.05 32.21 2.15
C THR A 598 -4.30 32.30 1.27
N PHE A 599 -5.45 32.60 1.88
CA PHE A 599 -6.73 32.64 1.16
C PHE A 599 -6.90 33.87 0.27
N LYS A 600 -6.02 34.88 0.35
CA LYS A 600 -5.91 35.92 -0.70
C LYS A 600 -5.43 35.34 -2.03
N PHE A 601 -4.70 34.21 -2.00
CA PHE A 601 -4.16 33.55 -3.18
C PHE A 601 -4.96 32.33 -3.66
N VAL A 602 -5.95 31.88 -2.89
CA VAL A 602 -6.79 30.74 -3.25
C VAL A 602 -7.89 31.22 -4.20
N ASN A 603 -7.89 30.75 -5.44
CA ASN A 603 -8.92 31.09 -6.44
C ASN A 603 -10.04 30.05 -6.52
N ALA A 604 -9.91 28.94 -5.80
CA ALA A 604 -10.91 27.89 -5.79
C ALA A 604 -12.07 28.22 -4.85
N ASN A 605 -13.31 28.07 -5.33
CA ASN A 605 -14.48 28.14 -4.47
C ASN A 605 -14.54 26.89 -3.56
N ILE A 606 -14.13 27.07 -2.31
CA ILE A 606 -14.05 26.04 -1.28
C ILE A 606 -14.58 26.57 0.06
N PRO A 607 -15.55 25.89 0.70
CA PRO A 607 -16.00 26.27 2.03
C PRO A 607 -14.90 26.15 3.10
N ILE A 608 -14.86 27.12 4.02
CA ILE A 608 -13.88 27.23 5.08
C ILE A 608 -14.51 26.77 6.40
N VAL A 609 -13.87 25.79 7.05
CA VAL A 609 -14.26 25.29 8.37
C VAL A 609 -13.20 25.74 9.38
N TRP A 610 -13.60 26.51 10.38
CA TRP A 610 -12.72 26.91 11.49
C TRP A 610 -12.88 25.95 12.67
N ASN A 611 -11.86 25.15 12.94
CA ASN A 611 -11.89 24.10 13.95
C ASN A 611 -11.01 24.49 15.15
N SER A 612 -11.62 25.05 16.19
CA SER A 612 -10.92 25.75 17.28
C SER A 612 -11.45 25.38 18.65
N ASN A 613 -10.59 25.51 19.66
CA ASN A 613 -10.91 25.40 21.08
C ASN A 613 -11.82 26.52 21.61
N SER A 614 -12.18 27.47 20.74
CA SER A 614 -13.03 28.66 20.94
C SER A 614 -12.49 29.73 21.89
N TYR A 615 -11.26 29.57 22.38
CA TYR A 615 -10.59 30.51 23.28
C TYR A 615 -9.62 31.41 22.50
N TYR A 616 -10.16 32.47 21.92
CA TYR A 616 -9.43 33.49 21.15
C TYR A 616 -10.03 34.88 21.36
N SER A 617 -9.30 35.93 21.01
CA SER A 617 -9.70 37.33 21.28
C SER A 617 -10.89 37.79 20.44
N GLU A 618 -11.50 38.93 20.81
CA GLU A 618 -12.62 39.48 20.03
C GLU A 618 -12.18 39.96 18.65
N GLU A 619 -10.96 40.49 18.54
CA GLU A 619 -10.34 40.89 17.29
C GLU A 619 -10.24 39.70 16.33
N THR A 620 -9.83 38.54 16.84
CA THR A 620 -9.83 37.29 16.06
C THR A 620 -11.24 36.94 15.60
N ALA A 621 -12.24 37.00 16.49
CA ALA A 621 -13.63 36.71 16.12
C ALA A 621 -14.15 37.64 15.01
N LYS A 622 -13.81 38.92 15.07
CA LYS A 622 -14.16 39.93 14.05
C LYS A 622 -13.49 39.66 12.70
N LEU A 623 -12.23 39.22 12.70
CA LEU A 623 -11.51 38.86 11.47
C LEU A 623 -12.07 37.58 10.82
N LEU A 624 -12.53 36.63 11.62
CA LEU A 624 -13.14 35.39 11.12
C LEU A 624 -14.54 35.63 10.54
N ALA A 625 -15.25 36.67 10.99
CA ALA A 625 -16.60 36.99 10.51
C ALA A 625 -16.58 37.33 9.01
N GLY A 626 -17.34 36.57 8.22
CA GLY A 626 -17.36 36.69 6.75
C GLY A 626 -16.20 36.01 6.03
N PHE A 627 -15.20 35.49 6.75
CA PHE A 627 -14.17 34.61 6.21
C PHE A 627 -14.52 33.13 6.38
N VAL A 628 -15.14 32.75 7.51
CA VAL A 628 -15.46 31.36 7.85
C VAL A 628 -16.91 31.04 7.52
N ASP A 629 -17.14 29.92 6.81
CA ASP A 629 -18.50 29.44 6.51
C ASP A 629 -19.06 28.56 7.64
N VAL A 630 -18.23 27.70 8.21
CA VAL A 630 -18.62 26.75 9.27
C VAL A 630 -17.69 26.88 10.47
N TYR A 631 -18.27 27.20 11.62
CA TYR A 631 -17.60 27.26 12.90
C TYR A 631 -17.76 25.90 13.60
N LEU A 632 -16.65 25.18 13.76
CA LEU A 632 -16.57 23.95 14.54
C LEU A 632 -15.84 24.25 15.85
N LEU A 633 -16.60 24.59 16.89
CA LEU A 633 -16.07 25.17 18.11
C LEU A 633 -16.20 24.22 19.30
N ASP A 634 -15.13 24.11 20.09
CA ASP A 634 -15.14 23.33 21.33
C ASP A 634 -15.63 24.16 22.51
N PHE A 635 -16.40 23.54 23.40
CA PHE A 635 -16.78 24.12 24.68
C PHE A 635 -16.47 23.13 25.80
N LYS A 636 -15.54 23.49 26.69
CA LYS A 636 -14.94 22.58 27.67
C LYS A 636 -15.28 22.89 29.13
N TYR A 637 -15.17 24.16 29.55
CA TYR A 637 -15.33 24.56 30.94
C TYR A 637 -16.57 25.42 31.16
N GLY A 638 -17.21 25.23 32.32
CA GLY A 638 -18.31 26.06 32.83
C GLY A 638 -17.83 27.40 33.40
N PRO A 639 -18.74 28.21 34.00
CA PRO A 639 -18.47 29.58 34.48
C PRO A 639 -17.60 29.68 35.75
N PHE A 640 -16.97 28.59 36.17
CA PHE A 640 -16.19 28.53 37.41
C PHE A 640 -14.68 28.39 37.12
N GLU A 641 -13.88 28.31 38.18
CA GLU A 641 -12.41 28.24 38.17
C GLU A 641 -11.79 26.99 37.51
N CYS A 642 -12.59 26.08 36.93
CA CYS A 642 -12.08 24.86 36.31
C CYS A 642 -11.12 25.14 35.16
N SER A 643 -11.39 26.17 34.34
CA SER A 643 -10.54 26.51 33.19
C SER A 643 -9.16 27.01 33.61
N LYS A 644 -9.12 27.88 34.62
CA LYS A 644 -7.90 28.43 35.21
C LYS A 644 -7.11 27.34 35.93
N LYS A 645 -7.76 26.53 36.77
CA LYS A 645 -7.10 25.44 37.51
C LYS A 645 -6.50 24.37 36.60
N ILE A 646 -7.20 23.99 35.53
CA ILE A 646 -6.85 22.80 34.74
C ILE A 646 -6.03 23.15 33.49
N SER A 647 -6.34 24.26 32.82
CA SER A 647 -5.73 24.64 31.54
C SER A 647 -5.03 26.00 31.57
N ASP A 648 -4.93 26.65 32.73
CA ASP A 648 -4.39 28.02 32.87
C ASP A 648 -5.06 29.01 31.90
N ALA A 649 -6.38 28.84 31.71
CA ALA A 649 -7.20 29.62 30.80
C ALA A 649 -8.15 30.54 31.60
N PRO A 650 -7.71 31.74 32.01
CA PRO A 650 -8.55 32.71 32.68
C PRO A 650 -9.67 33.20 31.74
N ASP A 651 -10.81 33.57 32.30
CA ASP A 651 -11.96 34.14 31.57
C ASP A 651 -12.50 33.25 30.43
N TYR A 652 -12.17 31.95 30.43
CA TYR A 652 -12.53 31.01 29.38
C TYR A 652 -14.03 31.01 29.07
N TRP A 653 -14.86 31.00 30.11
CA TRP A 653 -16.31 30.97 29.94
C TRP A 653 -16.82 32.15 29.12
N ASP A 654 -16.45 33.36 29.51
CA ASP A 654 -16.93 34.59 28.85
C ASP A 654 -16.39 34.70 27.42
N VAL A 655 -15.10 34.37 27.23
CA VAL A 655 -14.45 34.37 25.91
C VAL A 655 -15.12 33.35 24.97
N CYS A 656 -15.29 32.11 25.42
CA CYS A 656 -15.88 31.05 24.60
C CYS A 656 -17.36 31.31 24.35
N ALA A 657 -18.13 31.75 25.36
CA ALA A 657 -19.53 32.13 25.20
C ALA A 657 -19.70 33.22 24.13
N ARG A 658 -18.88 34.27 24.18
CA ARG A 658 -18.82 35.32 23.16
C ARG A 658 -18.52 34.73 21.78
N ASN A 659 -17.47 33.92 21.66
CA ASN A 659 -17.04 33.40 20.36
C ASN A 659 -18.06 32.42 19.72
N HIS A 660 -18.80 31.66 20.53
CA HIS A 660 -19.91 30.85 20.04
C HIS A 660 -21.07 31.72 19.51
N LEU A 661 -21.39 32.83 20.18
CA LEU A 661 -22.38 33.81 19.68
C LEU A 661 -21.95 34.42 18.35
N TYR A 662 -20.67 34.78 18.20
CA TYR A 662 -20.10 35.22 16.93
C TYR A 662 -20.25 34.14 15.84
N GLY A 663 -19.85 32.89 16.14
CA GLY A 663 -19.97 31.78 15.20
C GLY A 663 -21.41 31.55 14.73
N LYS A 664 -22.39 31.62 15.63
CA LYS A 664 -23.82 31.52 15.28
C LYS A 664 -24.32 32.70 14.44
N LYS A 665 -23.79 33.91 14.68
CA LYS A 665 -24.21 35.12 13.98
C LYS A 665 -23.67 35.19 12.55
N TYR A 666 -22.44 34.74 12.32
CA TYR A 666 -21.72 34.97 11.06
C TYR A 666 -21.51 33.71 10.21
N GLY A 667 -21.90 32.52 10.68
CA GLY A 667 -21.81 31.29 9.89
C GLY A 667 -22.62 30.13 10.47
N GLU A 668 -22.40 28.94 9.93
CA GLU A 668 -23.01 27.71 10.46
C GLU A 668 -22.23 27.22 11.69
N LEU A 669 -22.91 27.07 12.82
CA LEU A 669 -22.28 26.65 14.07
C LEU A 669 -22.51 25.16 14.37
N ILE A 670 -21.41 24.45 14.63
CA ILE A 670 -21.39 23.10 15.21
C ILE A 670 -20.56 23.16 16.49
N ILE A 671 -21.18 22.75 17.60
CA ILE A 671 -20.55 22.82 18.93
C ILE A 671 -20.11 21.44 19.37
N ARG A 672 -18.87 21.33 19.85
CA ARG A 672 -18.34 20.11 20.46
C ARG A 672 -18.18 20.32 21.96
N VAL A 673 -19.07 19.73 22.74
CA VAL A 673 -19.01 19.79 24.20
C VAL A 673 -18.01 18.72 24.66
N LEU A 674 -16.86 19.16 25.16
CA LEU A 674 -15.77 18.27 25.59
C LEU A 674 -15.99 17.84 27.04
N VAL A 675 -16.57 16.65 27.23
CA VAL A 675 -16.93 16.17 28.57
C VAL A 675 -15.69 15.72 29.34
N LEU A 676 -15.52 16.21 30.57
CA LEU A 676 -14.41 15.88 31.45
C LEU A 676 -14.89 15.02 32.65
N PRO A 677 -14.10 14.01 33.07
CA PRO A 677 -14.40 13.23 34.27
C PRO A 677 -14.56 14.11 35.51
N ASN A 678 -15.53 13.81 36.38
CA ASN A 678 -15.87 14.61 37.58
C ASN A 678 -16.28 16.08 37.34
N HIS A 679 -16.46 16.53 36.09
CA HIS A 679 -16.82 17.92 35.76
C HIS A 679 -18.20 18.07 35.12
N LEU A 680 -19.08 17.09 35.28
CA LEU A 680 -20.41 17.12 34.67
C LEU A 680 -21.28 18.24 35.25
N GLU A 681 -21.35 18.35 36.58
CA GLU A 681 -22.24 19.31 37.23
C GLU A 681 -21.68 20.74 37.19
N CYS A 682 -20.36 20.92 37.35
CA CYS A 682 -19.74 22.25 37.33
C CYS A 682 -19.44 22.78 35.91
N CYS A 683 -19.25 21.92 34.90
CA CYS A 683 -18.97 22.35 33.52
C CYS A 683 -20.05 21.93 32.54
N THR A 684 -20.20 20.63 32.27
CA THR A 684 -21.04 20.10 31.19
C THR A 684 -22.50 20.57 31.29
N LYS A 685 -23.09 20.52 32.48
CA LYS A 685 -24.46 20.97 32.74
C LYS A 685 -24.66 22.43 32.35
N HIS A 686 -23.80 23.32 32.86
CA HIS A 686 -23.88 24.76 32.59
C HIS A 686 -23.66 25.08 31.11
N ILE A 687 -22.73 24.38 30.45
CA ILE A 687 -22.50 24.51 29.01
C ILE A 687 -23.79 24.17 28.24
N LEU A 688 -24.41 23.02 28.52
CA LEU A 688 -25.61 22.56 27.81
C LEU A 688 -26.82 23.48 28.05
N GLU A 689 -27.02 23.92 29.30
CA GLU A 689 -28.07 24.89 29.66
C GLU A 689 -27.85 26.22 28.93
N TRP A 690 -26.62 26.72 28.89
CA TRP A 690 -26.27 27.96 28.21
C TRP A 690 -26.46 27.86 26.70
N ILE A 691 -26.04 26.75 26.08
CA ILE A 691 -26.24 26.51 24.63
C ILE A 691 -27.73 26.57 24.30
N SER A 692 -28.56 25.81 25.03
CA SER A 692 -30.01 25.76 24.81
C SER A 692 -30.66 27.14 24.96
N LYS A 693 -30.26 27.90 25.99
CA LYS A 693 -30.82 29.21 26.28
C LYS A 693 -30.40 30.29 25.28
N ASN A 694 -29.15 30.30 24.82
CA ASN A 694 -28.57 31.43 24.07
C ASN A 694 -28.40 31.16 22.58
N LEU A 695 -28.26 29.89 22.16
CA LEU A 695 -28.00 29.50 20.76
C LEU A 695 -29.17 28.75 20.13
N GLY A 696 -30.16 28.34 20.93
CA GLY A 696 -31.35 27.63 20.50
C GLY A 696 -31.30 26.13 20.80
N LYS A 697 -32.48 25.49 20.82
CA LYS A 697 -32.64 24.06 21.13
C LYS A 697 -32.26 23.14 19.96
N ASP A 698 -32.19 23.65 18.74
CA ASP A 698 -31.94 22.92 17.50
C ASP A 698 -30.49 23.04 16.99
N VAL A 699 -29.64 23.76 17.74
CA VAL A 699 -28.22 23.92 17.41
C VAL A 699 -27.49 22.58 17.44
N ARG A 700 -26.69 22.32 16.38
CA ARG A 700 -25.97 21.06 16.21
C ARG A 700 -24.90 20.92 17.28
N THR A 701 -25.12 19.99 18.19
CA THR A 701 -24.25 19.79 19.36
C THR A 701 -23.71 18.36 19.40
N ASN A 702 -22.41 18.18 19.50
CA ASN A 702 -21.78 16.88 19.71
C ASN A 702 -21.26 16.80 21.15
N ILE A 703 -21.80 15.88 21.94
CA ILE A 703 -21.38 15.62 23.32
C ILE A 703 -20.24 14.58 23.26
N MET A 704 -19.00 15.05 23.29
CA MET A 704 -17.85 14.21 22.96
C MET A 704 -17.36 13.41 24.16
N PHE A 705 -17.46 12.08 24.06
CA PHE A 705 -16.89 11.14 25.04
C PHE A 705 -15.47 10.67 24.70
N GLN A 706 -15.01 10.92 23.48
CA GLN A 706 -13.71 10.46 22.98
C GLN A 706 -12.57 11.42 23.34
N TYR A 707 -12.88 12.61 23.86
CA TYR A 707 -11.88 13.61 24.25
C TYR A 707 -11.20 13.21 25.56
N ARG A 708 -9.86 13.29 25.58
CA ARG A 708 -9.03 13.04 26.75
C ARG A 708 -7.88 14.05 26.80
N PRO A 709 -7.75 14.84 27.87
CA PRO A 709 -6.56 15.66 28.09
C PRO A 709 -5.33 14.75 28.22
N GLU A 710 -4.24 15.11 27.55
CA GLU A 710 -2.94 14.44 27.65
C GLU A 710 -1.87 15.47 28.09
N TRP A 711 -0.58 15.11 28.17
CA TRP A 711 0.51 15.91 28.74
C TRP A 711 0.45 15.98 30.28
N ARG A 712 0.29 17.14 30.91
CA ARG A 712 0.27 17.33 32.37
C ARG A 712 -1.06 16.93 33.02
N ALA A 713 -1.96 16.30 32.27
CA ALA A 713 -3.23 15.80 32.80
C ALA A 713 -3.04 14.81 33.97
N TYR A 714 -1.92 14.08 34.03
CA TYR A 714 -1.61 13.21 35.18
C TYR A 714 -1.39 13.98 36.49
N GLU A 715 -1.13 15.28 36.45
CA GLU A 715 -0.99 16.12 37.65
C GLU A 715 -2.35 16.40 38.30
N VAL A 716 -3.44 16.31 37.53
CA VAL A 716 -4.82 16.54 37.98
C VAL A 716 -5.50 15.19 38.24
N PRO A 717 -5.75 14.80 39.51
CA PRO A 717 -6.24 13.45 39.86
C PRO A 717 -7.48 13.01 39.07
N GLU A 718 -8.44 13.90 38.91
CA GLU A 718 -9.69 13.65 38.20
C GLU A 718 -9.49 13.36 36.70
N LEU A 719 -8.42 13.85 36.07
CA LEU A 719 -8.14 13.66 34.64
C LEU A 719 -7.28 12.42 34.34
N ARG A 720 -6.84 11.68 35.37
CA ARG A 720 -6.03 10.46 35.21
C ARG A 720 -6.79 9.29 34.58
N ARG A 721 -8.13 9.36 34.58
CA ARG A 721 -9.02 8.31 34.09
C ARG A 721 -9.84 8.77 32.89
N ARG A 722 -10.51 7.81 32.24
CA ARG A 722 -11.54 8.10 31.23
C ARG A 722 -12.90 8.31 31.91
N LEU A 723 -13.86 8.83 31.14
CA LEU A 723 -15.26 8.87 31.54
C LEU A 723 -15.77 7.45 31.83
N THR A 724 -16.56 7.30 32.88
CA THR A 724 -17.30 6.05 33.14
C THR A 724 -18.57 6.00 32.31
N VAL A 725 -19.19 4.82 32.20
CA VAL A 725 -20.46 4.65 31.49
C VAL A 725 -21.55 5.51 32.14
N GLU A 726 -21.58 5.57 33.47
CA GLU A 726 -22.53 6.35 34.24
C GLU A 726 -22.37 7.86 33.98
N GLU A 727 -21.14 8.35 33.82
CA GLU A 727 -20.88 9.75 33.45
C GLU A 727 -21.34 10.04 32.02
N MET A 728 -21.14 9.12 31.08
CA MET A 728 -21.61 9.28 29.71
C MET A 728 -23.14 9.35 29.66
N GLU A 729 -23.83 8.42 30.33
CA GLU A 729 -25.29 8.40 30.43
C GLU A 729 -25.82 9.68 31.10
N ARG A 730 -25.17 10.10 32.19
CA ARG A 730 -25.54 11.33 32.89
C ARG A 730 -25.39 12.57 32.01
N ALA A 731 -24.34 12.66 31.20
CA ALA A 731 -24.14 13.78 30.28
C ALA A 731 -25.24 13.85 29.21
N VAL A 732 -25.71 12.71 28.70
CA VAL A 732 -26.86 12.64 27.78
C VAL A 732 -28.14 13.13 28.47
N ASP A 733 -28.38 12.70 29.71
CA ASP A 733 -29.56 13.15 30.45
C ASP A 733 -29.55 14.65 30.76
N LEU A 734 -28.37 15.22 31.03
CA LEU A 734 -28.21 16.67 31.18
C LEU A 734 -28.58 17.40 29.88
N ALA A 735 -28.18 16.89 28.72
CA ALA A 735 -28.54 17.50 27.44
C ALA A 735 -30.04 17.42 27.14
N ARG A 736 -30.69 16.28 27.46
CA ARG A 736 -32.15 16.13 27.38
C ARG A 736 -32.87 17.10 28.31
N LYS A 737 -32.40 17.23 29.56
CA LYS A 737 -32.97 18.16 30.55
C LYS A 737 -32.80 19.63 30.13
N ALA A 738 -31.67 19.97 29.51
CA ALA A 738 -31.47 21.29 28.91
C ALA A 738 -32.40 21.55 27.72
N GLY A 739 -33.04 20.53 27.16
CA GLY A 739 -34.02 20.64 26.08
C GLY A 739 -33.39 20.70 24.68
N LEU A 740 -32.16 20.22 24.51
CA LEU A 740 -31.51 20.12 23.20
C LEU A 740 -32.16 19.02 22.37
N THR A 741 -32.50 19.34 21.13
CA THR A 741 -33.22 18.46 20.18
C THR A 741 -32.32 17.90 19.08
N ASN A 742 -31.16 18.51 18.86
CA ASN A 742 -30.24 18.17 17.78
C ASN A 742 -28.83 17.91 18.32
N PHE A 743 -28.69 16.86 19.14
CA PHE A 743 -27.40 16.44 19.68
C PHE A 743 -27.04 14.98 19.36
N ILE A 744 -25.74 14.72 19.27
CA ILE A 744 -25.14 13.39 19.09
C ILE A 744 -24.06 13.15 20.16
N THR A 745 -23.58 11.91 20.27
CA THR A 745 -22.54 11.46 21.20
C THR A 745 -21.44 10.66 20.50
#